data_AF-A0A2K8SFB6-F1
#
_entry.id   AF-A0A2K8SFB6-F1
#
_cell.length_a   1.000
_cell.length_b   1.000
_cell.length_c   1.000
_cell.angle_alpha   90.00
_cell.angle_beta   90.00
_cell.angle_gamma   90.00
#
_symmetry.space_group_name_H-M   'P 1'
#
loop_
_entity.id
_entity.type
_entity.pdbx_description
1 polymer ?
#
loop_
_entity_poly.entity_id
_entity_poly.type
_entity_poly.pdbx_seq_one_letter_code
_entity_poly.pdbx_strand_id
1 'polypeptide(L)'
;MFKNILLTLSLTSFSTTTVSSLVEKNNVSEKEKLINFLRNDIEKKKVFLGNENYIKFDNKVFTNKNLLNEYLLSNSYIKSEFTFSNPNKIIKDYENMILDKNRIYSLDMDKYTKVYRDAFGNIAKTSKNALDTYTNAGLVKQKYSYDEVQWFDTPEEAKINQKDKMEIRSSLYYIHNNKYYNAFNITDINNLLGDFKKGYFVNKEKNIEGNRLLKPIKEYGDKKDIFDKMIRELKSNFLDSYFYKSSKVEYINKLKIKSKDENQFRVLFPGENEDIFMYGNEAELTFANKYSTYQEMLNDFRDRSKWMRHQEWGIVNCIYYLQRWMDLINPKTGKKERARIGLFPKWVRNNEARIDNYVYWDNTKSTLINYYDERKQNSITTINLNAPRYSLKETLVTERESVYNSWFLEYFAKNITNFGVEENTRINYKDILKEKFIKNIDGSVYKDLLYDVNNAKGHPYSLIKSYYDWLPIKQRILQSPKVINGKTMYQLKPDFYVEKKQLDTYLPLQGKFSTVLKFFYGSTSDISSEDGKLLSDTYEEAMERKFINSKLTLKKKYIAFNVFGESVESGESQEEAIRKLQNSILLNSKMVHKDEYNTWNWNLKKSYDSIISDGRYIVYKVFLKNSNDYIYFPSQERALKAVLSNSISNGSLNEFSTKKYMYTYIDSINKFEYSLIFYDNDIQSAINKILDKRNLN
;
A
#
# COMPACT_ATOMS: atom_id res chain seq x y z
N MET A 1 36.11 -26.35 -22.02
CA MET A 1 35.87 -27.69 -21.44
C MET A 1 35.28 -28.67 -22.44
N PHE A 2 34.12 -28.40 -23.05
CA PHE A 2 33.49 -29.31 -24.04
C PHE A 2 34.32 -29.55 -25.33
N LYS A 3 35.10 -28.57 -25.79
CA LYS A 3 35.92 -28.70 -27.02
C LYS A 3 37.08 -29.70 -26.91
N ASN A 4 37.66 -29.89 -25.73
CA ASN A 4 38.78 -30.83 -25.51
C ASN A 4 38.32 -32.26 -25.18
N ILE A 5 37.08 -32.40 -24.67
CA ILE A 5 36.43 -33.71 -24.45
C ILE A 5 35.98 -34.33 -25.78
N LEU A 6 35.60 -33.50 -26.76
CA LEU A 6 35.23 -33.95 -28.10
C LEU A 6 36.43 -34.36 -28.98
N LEU A 7 37.60 -33.74 -28.79
CA LEU A 7 38.83 -34.02 -29.54
C LEU A 7 39.52 -35.34 -29.11
N THR A 8 39.18 -35.90 -27.96
CA THR A 8 39.72 -37.16 -27.45
C THR A 8 38.91 -38.39 -27.89
N LEU A 9 37.71 -38.19 -28.46
CA LEU A 9 36.88 -39.26 -29.02
C LEU A 9 37.20 -39.57 -30.51
N SER A 10 38.00 -38.74 -31.19
CA SER A 10 38.25 -38.85 -32.64
C SER A 10 39.68 -39.27 -33.02
N LEU A 11 40.52 -39.66 -32.06
CA LEU A 11 41.83 -40.28 -32.32
C LEU A 11 41.82 -41.68 -31.73
N THR A 12 41.28 -42.61 -32.52
CA THR A 12 41.49 -44.06 -32.35
C THR A 12 42.98 -44.39 -32.40
N SER A 13 43.35 -45.51 -31.76
CA SER A 13 44.64 -46.21 -31.77
C SER A 13 45.73 -45.70 -30.82
N PHE A 14 45.57 -45.99 -29.53
CA PHE A 14 46.71 -46.31 -28.70
C PHE A 14 46.70 -47.81 -28.41
N SER A 15 47.84 -48.44 -28.64
CA SER A 15 48.14 -49.84 -28.43
C SER A 15 47.73 -50.28 -27.02
N THR A 16 46.60 -50.96 -26.93
CA THR A 16 46.17 -51.63 -25.70
C THR A 16 46.96 -52.92 -25.57
N THR A 17 47.92 -52.96 -24.65
CA THR A 17 48.50 -54.21 -24.21
C THR A 17 47.43 -54.99 -23.44
N THR A 18 46.91 -56.06 -24.05
CA THR A 18 46.09 -57.05 -23.37
C THR A 18 46.92 -57.77 -22.32
N VAL A 19 46.53 -57.66 -21.05
CA VAL A 19 47.12 -58.44 -19.96
C VAL A 19 46.34 -59.75 -19.82
N SER A 20 46.95 -60.88 -20.19
CA SER A 20 46.46 -62.21 -19.83
C SER A 20 46.73 -62.46 -18.34
N SER A 21 45.70 -62.87 -17.60
CA SER A 21 45.74 -63.05 -16.15
C SER A 21 46.22 -64.44 -15.76
N LEU A 22 47.11 -64.51 -14.77
CA LEU A 22 47.17 -65.60 -13.81
C LEU A 22 47.68 -65.03 -12.49
N VAL A 23 46.77 -64.77 -11.55
CA VAL A 23 47.09 -64.56 -10.14
C VAL A 23 45.95 -65.14 -9.30
N GLU A 24 46.27 -66.15 -8.49
CA GLU A 24 45.40 -66.73 -7.48
C GLU A 24 45.20 -65.75 -6.32
N LYS A 25 43.94 -65.59 -5.90
CA LYS A 25 43.55 -64.81 -4.72
C LYS A 25 44.15 -65.50 -3.48
N ASN A 26 45.30 -65.03 -2.97
CA ASN A 26 45.65 -64.91 -1.54
C ASN A 26 47.16 -64.69 -1.24
N ASN A 27 47.95 -64.04 -2.11
CA ASN A 27 49.35 -63.72 -1.79
C ASN A 27 49.64 -62.20 -1.70
N VAL A 28 50.14 -61.74 -0.54
CA VAL A 28 50.41 -60.31 -0.25
C VAL A 28 51.44 -59.69 -1.21
N SER A 29 52.40 -60.49 -1.67
CA SER A 29 53.46 -60.08 -2.62
C SER A 29 52.92 -59.63 -4.00
N GLU A 30 51.74 -60.11 -4.42
CA GLU A 30 51.18 -59.81 -5.74
C GLU A 30 50.35 -58.53 -5.78
N LYS A 31 49.71 -58.16 -4.65
CA LYS A 31 48.95 -56.92 -4.52
C LYS A 31 49.85 -55.68 -4.55
N GLU A 32 51.01 -55.73 -3.90
CA GLU A 32 51.99 -54.63 -3.93
C GLU A 32 52.61 -54.45 -5.32
N LYS A 33 52.89 -55.54 -6.03
CA LYS A 33 53.34 -55.47 -7.44
C LYS A 33 52.30 -54.82 -8.35
N LEU A 34 51.01 -55.12 -8.15
CA LEU A 34 49.91 -54.49 -8.88
C LEU A 34 49.77 -52.99 -8.55
N ILE A 35 49.84 -52.61 -7.28
CA ILE A 35 49.76 -51.20 -6.86
C ILE A 35 50.92 -50.39 -7.45
N ASN A 36 52.13 -50.93 -7.43
CA ASN A 36 53.30 -50.26 -8.00
C ASN A 36 53.22 -50.17 -9.53
N PHE A 37 52.68 -51.20 -10.20
CA PHE A 37 52.39 -51.14 -11.63
C PHE A 37 51.36 -50.06 -11.97
N LEU A 38 50.22 -50.02 -11.26
CA LEU A 38 49.16 -49.02 -11.48
C LEU A 38 49.67 -47.60 -11.24
N ARG A 39 50.48 -47.39 -10.20
CA ARG A 39 51.09 -46.08 -9.93
C ARG A 39 51.94 -45.60 -11.11
N ASN A 40 52.80 -46.47 -11.63
CA ASN A 40 53.65 -46.15 -12.78
C ASN A 40 52.85 -45.96 -14.08
N ASP A 41 51.79 -46.74 -14.29
CA ASP A 41 50.95 -46.63 -15.49
C ASP A 41 50.10 -45.34 -15.47
N ILE A 42 49.53 -44.98 -14.31
CA ILE A 42 48.81 -43.72 -14.11
C ILE A 42 49.74 -42.53 -14.33
N GLU A 43 50.95 -42.54 -13.77
CA GLU A 43 51.89 -41.44 -13.97
C GLU A 43 52.28 -41.25 -15.44
N LYS A 44 52.46 -42.34 -16.18
CA LYS A 44 52.84 -42.27 -17.60
C LYS A 44 51.69 -41.88 -18.53
N LYS A 45 50.44 -42.14 -18.16
CA LYS A 45 49.27 -41.98 -19.04
C LYS A 45 48.24 -40.97 -18.56
N LYS A 46 48.49 -40.23 -17.48
CA LYS A 46 47.57 -39.18 -16.99
C LYS A 46 47.45 -38.02 -17.99
N VAL A 47 46.23 -37.51 -18.17
CA VAL A 47 45.89 -36.37 -19.03
C VAL A 47 45.59 -35.15 -18.16
N PHE A 48 46.29 -34.03 -18.40
CA PHE A 48 46.07 -32.79 -17.66
C PHE A 48 44.78 -32.09 -18.09
N LEU A 49 43.93 -31.71 -17.13
CA LEU A 49 42.63 -31.08 -17.34
C LEU A 49 42.57 -29.59 -16.97
N GLY A 50 43.58 -29.04 -16.28
CA GLY A 50 43.65 -27.63 -15.88
C GLY A 50 43.94 -27.43 -14.39
N ASN A 51 44.01 -26.16 -13.97
CA ASN A 51 44.19 -25.78 -12.56
C ASN A 51 42.84 -25.50 -11.90
N GLU A 52 42.69 -25.92 -10.64
CA GLU A 52 41.51 -25.64 -9.81
C GLU A 52 41.92 -24.83 -8.58
N ASN A 53 41.27 -23.68 -8.38
CA ASN A 53 41.52 -22.82 -7.22
C ASN A 53 40.63 -23.24 -6.06
N TYR A 54 41.19 -23.27 -4.86
CA TYR A 54 40.45 -23.55 -3.64
C TYR A 54 40.93 -22.69 -2.49
N ILE A 55 40.01 -22.39 -1.57
CA ILE A 55 40.28 -21.62 -0.36
C ILE A 55 40.43 -22.60 0.80
N LYS A 56 41.56 -22.58 1.50
CA LYS A 56 41.72 -23.31 2.75
C LYS A 56 41.44 -22.36 3.91
N PHE A 57 40.47 -22.71 4.75
CA PHE A 57 40.14 -21.99 5.98
C PHE A 57 39.94 -23.00 7.11
N ASP A 58 40.69 -22.84 8.21
CA ASP A 58 40.63 -23.71 9.40
C ASP A 58 40.71 -25.21 9.06
N ASN A 59 41.74 -25.57 8.26
CA ASN A 59 41.97 -26.93 7.74
C ASN A 59 40.87 -27.55 6.85
N LYS A 60 39.83 -26.79 6.50
CA LYS A 60 38.83 -27.19 5.50
C LYS A 60 39.07 -26.51 4.16
N VAL A 61 38.68 -27.19 3.09
CA VAL A 61 38.87 -26.75 1.71
C VAL A 61 37.52 -26.36 1.11
N PHE A 62 37.44 -25.16 0.55
CA PHE A 62 36.25 -24.59 -0.07
C PHE A 62 36.53 -24.28 -1.54
N THR A 63 35.63 -24.69 -2.43
CA THR A 63 35.80 -24.50 -3.88
C THR A 63 35.37 -23.10 -4.35
N ASN A 64 34.68 -22.32 -3.51
CA ASN A 64 34.36 -20.92 -3.76
C ASN A 64 34.09 -20.14 -2.46
N LYS A 65 34.03 -18.81 -2.59
CA LYS A 65 33.82 -17.87 -1.47
C LYS A 65 32.43 -17.94 -0.83
N ASN A 66 31.40 -18.35 -1.56
CA ASN A 66 30.04 -18.47 -1.03
C ASN A 66 29.96 -19.62 -0.02
N LEU A 67 30.55 -20.78 -0.35
CA LEU A 67 30.62 -21.93 0.55
C LEU A 67 31.43 -21.62 1.83
N LEU A 68 32.48 -20.79 1.71
CA LEU A 68 33.20 -20.30 2.88
C LEU A 68 32.31 -19.38 3.75
N ASN A 69 31.57 -18.45 3.14
CA ASN A 69 30.67 -17.56 3.90
C ASN A 69 29.57 -18.35 4.63
N GLU A 70 28.97 -19.34 3.97
CA GLU A 70 28.00 -20.25 4.58
C GLU A 70 28.61 -21.04 5.73
N TYR A 71 29.86 -21.49 5.58
CA TYR A 71 30.61 -22.17 6.64
C TYR A 71 30.84 -21.25 7.86
N LEU A 72 31.25 -20.01 7.64
CA LEU A 72 31.49 -19.04 8.71
C LEU A 72 30.21 -18.73 9.51
N LEU A 73 29.06 -18.68 8.83
CA LEU A 73 27.77 -18.45 9.47
C LEU A 73 27.26 -19.68 10.23
N SER A 74 27.33 -20.86 9.61
CA SER A 74 26.88 -22.13 10.21
C SER A 74 27.71 -22.57 11.42
N ASN A 75 28.98 -22.19 11.49
CA ASN A 75 29.89 -22.53 12.59
C ASN A 75 30.00 -21.41 13.64
N SER A 76 29.06 -20.46 13.67
CA SER A 76 28.94 -19.44 14.70
C SER A 76 30.17 -18.53 14.87
N TYR A 77 30.96 -18.30 13.81
CA TYR A 77 32.01 -17.26 13.83
C TYR A 77 31.42 -15.85 13.95
N ILE A 78 30.13 -15.70 13.61
CA ILE A 78 29.33 -14.49 13.81
C ILE A 78 28.06 -14.90 14.55
N LYS A 79 27.75 -14.22 15.67
CA LYS A 79 26.52 -14.42 16.43
C LYS A 79 25.67 -13.16 16.39
N SER A 80 24.35 -13.29 16.31
CA SER A 80 23.44 -12.16 16.45
C SER A 80 22.94 -12.04 17.90
N GLU A 81 22.76 -10.82 18.37
CA GLU A 81 22.24 -10.51 19.69
C GLU A 81 21.31 -9.30 19.62
N PHE A 82 20.19 -9.37 20.33
CA PHE A 82 19.29 -8.23 20.47
C PHE A 82 19.77 -7.36 21.64
N THR A 83 19.83 -6.05 21.43
CA THR A 83 20.22 -5.07 22.45
C THR A 83 19.38 -3.81 22.31
N PHE A 84 19.28 -3.00 23.36
CA PHE A 84 18.73 -1.65 23.23
C PHE A 84 19.78 -0.59 22.86
N SER A 85 21.04 -0.98 22.72
CA SER A 85 22.13 -0.07 22.37
C SER A 85 22.21 0.17 20.87
N ASN A 86 22.20 1.44 20.47
CA ASN A 86 22.28 1.84 19.07
C ASN A 86 23.66 1.52 18.48
N PRO A 87 23.75 0.58 17.52
CA PRO A 87 25.04 0.12 17.03
C PRO A 87 25.81 1.22 16.29
N ASN A 88 25.14 2.12 15.59
CA ASN A 88 25.82 3.22 14.88
C ASN A 88 26.43 4.24 15.86
N LYS A 89 25.81 4.45 17.02
CA LYS A 89 26.36 5.31 18.08
C LYS A 89 27.55 4.65 18.77
N ILE A 90 27.46 3.35 19.05
CA ILE A 90 28.57 2.56 19.58
C ILE A 90 29.78 2.58 18.64
N ILE A 91 29.54 2.47 17.33
CA ILE A 91 30.60 2.52 16.31
C ILE A 91 31.22 3.91 16.23
N LYS A 92 30.42 4.98 16.29
CA LYS A 92 30.96 6.35 16.30
C LYS A 92 31.80 6.61 17.55
N ASP A 93 31.40 6.09 18.70
CA ASP A 93 32.21 6.15 19.94
C ASP A 93 33.52 5.35 19.77
N TYR A 94 33.44 4.15 19.19
CA TYR A 94 34.61 3.32 18.83
C TYR A 94 35.58 4.04 17.88
N GLU A 95 35.07 4.66 16.81
CA GLU A 95 35.87 5.41 15.81
C GLU A 95 36.60 6.59 16.45
N ASN A 96 36.02 7.18 17.50
CA ASN A 96 36.67 8.21 18.33
C ASN A 96 37.59 7.62 19.43
N MET A 97 37.97 6.35 19.33
CA MET A 97 38.78 5.59 20.30
C MET A 97 38.16 5.44 21.70
N ILE A 98 36.84 5.59 21.82
CA ILE A 98 36.07 5.30 23.05
C ILE A 98 35.50 3.88 22.90
N LEU A 99 36.41 2.92 23.00
CA LEU A 99 36.14 1.51 22.75
C LEU A 99 35.58 0.85 24.02
N ASP A 100 34.26 0.73 24.16
CA ASP A 100 33.67 0.24 25.42
C ASP A 100 32.60 -0.85 25.24
N LYS A 101 33.00 -2.10 25.53
CA LYS A 101 32.15 -3.29 25.60
C LYS A 101 31.06 -3.19 26.68
N ASN A 102 31.20 -2.27 27.63
CA ASN A 102 30.25 -2.08 28.74
C ASN A 102 29.02 -1.23 28.34
N ARG A 103 28.94 -0.76 27.09
CA ARG A 103 27.80 0.05 26.58
C ARG A 103 26.75 -0.74 25.82
N ILE A 104 26.85 -2.07 25.79
CA ILE A 104 25.80 -2.96 25.28
C ILE A 104 24.84 -3.28 26.43
N TYR A 105 23.64 -2.71 26.37
CA TYR A 105 22.67 -2.79 27.44
C TYR A 105 21.69 -3.93 27.20
N SER A 106 21.32 -4.60 28.29
CA SER A 106 20.41 -5.75 28.28
C SER A 106 18.99 -5.38 27.83
N LEU A 107 18.19 -6.36 27.43
CA LEU A 107 16.78 -6.16 27.06
C LEU A 107 15.82 -6.07 28.25
N ASP A 108 16.34 -6.17 29.47
CA ASP A 108 15.54 -6.19 30.68
C ASP A 108 15.02 -4.79 31.02
N MET A 109 13.73 -4.56 30.81
CA MET A 109 13.08 -3.26 31.02
C MET A 109 13.13 -2.78 32.47
N ASP A 110 13.30 -3.67 33.46
CA ASP A 110 13.41 -3.30 34.88
C ASP A 110 14.72 -2.56 35.19
N LYS A 111 15.70 -2.67 34.28
CA LYS A 111 16.97 -1.95 34.33
C LYS A 111 16.93 -0.60 33.63
N TYR A 112 15.77 -0.12 33.20
CA TYR A 112 15.63 1.16 32.53
C TYR A 112 15.00 2.21 33.44
N THR A 113 15.32 3.47 33.15
CA THR A 113 14.69 4.64 33.75
C THR A 113 14.28 5.61 32.65
N LYS A 114 13.18 6.31 32.86
CA LYS A 114 12.63 7.24 31.88
C LYS A 114 13.33 8.60 32.03
N VAL A 115 13.83 9.14 30.92
CA VAL A 115 14.37 10.50 30.85
C VAL A 115 13.61 11.31 29.80
N TYR A 116 13.68 12.63 29.93
CA TYR A 116 12.93 13.57 29.10
C TYR A 116 13.86 14.49 28.33
N ARG A 117 13.39 15.00 27.20
CA ARG A 117 14.06 16.05 26.43
C ARG A 117 13.64 17.43 26.96
N ASP A 118 14.61 18.23 27.37
CA ASP A 118 14.39 19.63 27.76
C ASP A 118 14.20 20.53 26.51
N ALA A 119 13.86 21.81 26.70
CA ALA A 119 13.63 22.75 25.60
C ALA A 119 14.86 22.94 24.70
N PHE A 120 16.06 22.81 25.26
CA PHE A 120 17.32 23.03 24.55
C PHE A 120 17.92 21.73 23.96
N GLY A 121 17.17 20.64 23.98
CA GLY A 121 17.60 19.34 23.46
C GLY A 121 18.56 18.56 24.36
N ASN A 122 18.65 18.91 25.63
CA ASN A 122 19.40 18.17 26.64
C ASN A 122 18.51 17.17 27.39
N ILE A 123 19.16 16.29 28.14
CA ILE A 123 18.51 15.28 28.97
C ILE A 123 18.08 15.89 30.30
N ALA A 124 16.84 15.63 30.70
CA ALA A 124 16.29 15.97 32.00
C ALA A 124 15.90 14.71 32.80
N LYS A 125 16.20 14.72 34.11
CA LYS A 125 15.92 13.59 35.04
C LYS A 125 14.44 13.31 35.21
N THR A 126 13.61 14.35 35.22
CA THR A 126 12.18 14.28 35.49
C THR A 126 11.42 15.11 34.47
N SER A 127 10.12 14.82 34.31
CA SER A 127 9.24 15.63 33.48
C SER A 127 9.20 17.08 33.97
N LYS A 128 9.18 17.29 35.29
CA LYS A 128 9.19 18.62 35.90
C LYS A 128 10.45 19.41 35.52
N ASN A 129 11.63 18.79 35.64
CA ASN A 129 12.88 19.45 35.26
C ASN A 129 12.91 19.81 33.77
N ALA A 130 12.33 18.97 32.89
CA ALA A 130 12.20 19.29 31.47
C ALA A 130 11.24 20.48 31.27
N LEU A 131 10.04 20.43 31.84
CA LEU A 131 9.02 21.49 31.72
C LEU A 131 9.53 22.85 32.22
N ASP A 132 10.30 22.85 33.29
CA ASP A 132 10.88 24.08 33.86
C ASP A 132 11.90 24.74 32.92
N THR A 133 12.47 24.02 31.94
CA THR A 133 13.29 24.65 30.89
C THR A 133 12.49 25.34 29.81
N TYR A 134 11.22 24.95 29.61
CA TYR A 134 10.33 25.59 28.65
C TYR A 134 9.70 26.85 29.21
N THR A 135 9.61 26.99 30.53
CA THR A 135 8.84 28.06 31.20
C THR A 135 9.67 28.77 32.25
N ASN A 136 9.62 30.11 32.30
CA ASN A 136 10.30 30.90 33.33
C ASN A 136 9.36 31.99 33.85
N ALA A 137 9.43 32.28 35.15
CA ALA A 137 8.81 33.43 35.79
C ALA A 137 9.04 34.75 35.03
N GLY A 138 10.26 34.99 34.53
CA GLY A 138 10.58 36.19 33.75
C GLY A 138 9.93 36.24 32.36
N LEU A 139 9.35 35.14 31.89
CA LEU A 139 8.58 35.05 30.64
C LEU A 139 7.08 35.15 30.88
N VAL A 140 6.64 35.48 32.10
CA VAL A 140 5.24 35.77 32.38
C VAL A 140 4.99 37.26 32.25
N LYS A 141 4.14 37.65 31.29
CA LYS A 141 3.73 39.04 31.11
C LYS A 141 2.40 39.30 31.80
N GLN A 142 2.31 40.46 32.42
CA GLN A 142 1.07 40.97 32.98
C GLN A 142 0.34 41.72 31.86
N LYS A 143 -0.97 41.49 31.77
CA LYS A 143 -1.84 42.24 30.88
C LYS A 143 -2.98 42.84 31.66
N TYR A 144 -3.43 43.99 31.20
CA TYR A 144 -4.45 44.81 31.87
C TYR A 144 -5.64 45.03 30.95
N SER A 145 -6.84 45.01 31.49
CA SER A 145 -8.06 45.25 30.73
C SER A 145 -9.15 45.84 31.61
N TYR A 146 -9.99 46.66 30.99
CA TYR A 146 -11.22 47.16 31.61
C TYR A 146 -12.47 46.42 31.09
N ASP A 147 -12.38 45.74 29.96
CA ASP A 147 -13.48 45.07 29.28
C ASP A 147 -13.33 43.53 29.20
N GLU A 148 -12.22 42.99 29.72
CA GLU A 148 -11.76 41.60 29.58
C GLU A 148 -11.55 41.12 28.14
N VAL A 149 -11.65 42.02 27.17
CA VAL A 149 -11.64 41.71 25.73
C VAL A 149 -10.33 42.19 25.13
N GLN A 150 -10.00 43.47 25.31
CA GLN A 150 -8.71 44.02 24.91
C GLN A 150 -7.76 44.09 26.09
N TRP A 151 -6.61 43.45 25.93
CA TRP A 151 -5.60 43.28 26.97
C TRP A 151 -4.32 44.01 26.60
N PHE A 152 -3.91 44.96 27.44
CA PHE A 152 -2.81 45.89 27.21
C PHE A 152 -1.60 45.55 28.08
N ASP A 153 -0.40 45.98 27.65
CA ASP A 153 0.83 45.73 28.41
C ASP A 153 0.93 46.62 29.65
N THR A 154 0.25 47.77 29.65
CA THR A 154 0.26 48.72 30.77
C THR A 154 -1.15 49.13 31.21
N PRO A 155 -1.33 49.50 32.49
CA PRO A 155 -2.56 50.14 32.97
C PRO A 155 -2.92 51.42 32.20
N GLU A 156 -1.91 52.20 31.79
CA GLU A 156 -2.09 53.46 31.05
C GLU A 156 -2.69 53.21 29.67
N GLU A 157 -2.18 52.22 28.93
CA GLU A 157 -2.76 51.81 27.65
C GLU A 157 -4.21 51.33 27.79
N ALA A 158 -4.50 50.55 28.83
CA ALA A 158 -5.85 50.12 29.14
C ALA A 158 -6.77 51.31 29.43
N LYS A 159 -6.27 52.31 30.18
CA LYS A 159 -7.00 53.54 30.51
C LYS A 159 -7.26 54.42 29.30
N ILE A 160 -6.28 54.56 28.41
CA ILE A 160 -6.44 55.28 27.13
C ILE A 160 -7.50 54.59 26.27
N ASN A 161 -7.45 53.25 26.18
CA ASN A 161 -8.48 52.50 25.46
C ASN A 161 -9.89 52.71 26.03
N GLN A 162 -10.01 52.63 27.37
CA GLN A 162 -11.27 52.86 28.08
C GLN A 162 -11.84 54.24 27.78
N LYS A 163 -11.00 55.29 27.80
CA LYS A 163 -11.44 56.68 27.61
C LYS A 163 -11.82 56.98 26.16
N ASP A 164 -11.01 56.51 25.22
CA ASP A 164 -11.04 57.04 23.85
C ASP A 164 -11.69 56.08 22.84
N LYS A 165 -11.83 54.78 23.17
CA LYS A 165 -12.28 53.76 22.20
C LYS A 165 -13.52 52.97 22.63
N MET A 166 -13.82 52.92 23.93
CA MET A 166 -14.99 52.21 24.42
C MET A 166 -16.26 53.05 24.22
N GLU A 167 -17.20 52.48 23.47
CA GLU A 167 -18.52 53.05 23.24
C GLU A 167 -19.56 51.93 23.21
N ILE A 168 -20.85 52.30 23.18
CA ILE A 168 -21.88 51.30 22.91
C ILE A 168 -21.87 51.00 21.43
N ARG A 169 -21.70 49.73 21.12
CA ARG A 169 -21.66 49.20 19.77
C ARG A 169 -22.81 48.22 19.61
N SER A 170 -23.16 47.94 18.36
CA SER A 170 -24.09 46.89 18.01
C SER A 170 -23.46 45.95 16.98
N SER A 171 -23.85 44.68 17.03
CA SER A 171 -23.36 43.66 16.11
C SER A 171 -24.38 42.54 15.94
N LEU A 172 -24.17 41.71 14.91
CA LEU A 172 -25.02 40.57 14.63
C LEU A 172 -24.43 39.29 15.20
N TYR A 173 -25.26 38.46 15.81
CA TYR A 173 -24.86 37.18 16.39
C TYR A 173 -25.70 36.02 15.88
N TYR A 174 -25.07 34.90 15.54
CA TYR A 174 -25.74 33.61 15.42
C TYR A 174 -26.04 33.07 16.82
N ILE A 175 -27.26 32.58 17.03
CA ILE A 175 -27.61 31.85 18.25
C ILE A 175 -27.66 30.36 17.91
N HIS A 176 -26.86 29.56 18.61
CA HIS A 176 -26.89 28.10 18.48
C HIS A 176 -26.63 27.46 19.84
N ASN A 177 -27.47 26.50 20.26
CA ASN A 177 -27.33 25.80 21.54
C ASN A 177 -27.13 26.74 22.76
N ASN A 178 -27.93 27.83 22.82
CA ASN A 178 -27.84 28.89 23.84
C ASN A 178 -26.49 29.64 23.89
N LYS A 179 -25.72 29.59 22.81
CA LYS A 179 -24.45 30.32 22.65
C LYS A 179 -24.54 31.36 21.55
N TYR A 180 -23.74 32.41 21.68
CA TYR A 180 -23.71 33.54 20.75
C TYR A 180 -22.40 33.59 19.98
N TYR A 181 -22.47 33.59 18.66
CA TYR A 181 -21.29 33.66 17.78
C TYR A 181 -21.37 34.93 16.94
N ASN A 182 -20.40 35.83 17.06
CA ASN A 182 -20.42 37.08 16.31
C ASN A 182 -20.32 36.79 14.79
N ALA A 183 -21.23 37.36 14.01
CA ALA A 183 -21.38 37.08 12.59
C ALA A 183 -20.29 37.68 11.69
N PHE A 184 -19.39 38.49 12.25
CA PHE A 184 -18.27 39.12 11.57
C PHE A 184 -16.91 38.65 12.11
N ASN A 185 -16.89 37.99 13.26
CA ASN A 185 -15.69 37.44 13.88
C ASN A 185 -15.39 36.04 13.34
N ILE A 186 -14.25 35.89 12.65
CA ILE A 186 -13.86 34.64 12.00
C ILE A 186 -13.65 33.49 13.01
N THR A 187 -13.17 33.79 14.22
CA THR A 187 -12.95 32.78 15.26
C THR A 187 -14.27 32.23 15.75
N ASP A 188 -15.24 33.10 16.05
CA ASP A 188 -16.59 32.71 16.46
C ASP A 188 -17.29 31.90 15.36
N ILE A 189 -17.18 32.33 14.10
CA ILE A 189 -17.75 31.59 12.97
C ILE A 189 -17.12 30.19 12.88
N ASN A 190 -15.80 30.05 12.99
CA ASN A 190 -15.15 28.74 12.98
C ASN A 190 -15.54 27.85 14.17
N ASN A 191 -15.80 28.44 15.34
CA ASN A 191 -16.32 27.71 16.50
C ASN A 191 -17.72 27.19 16.21
N LEU A 192 -18.62 28.03 15.68
CA LEU A 192 -19.96 27.63 15.23
C LEU A 192 -19.91 26.51 14.19
N LEU A 193 -19.04 26.62 13.19
CA LEU A 193 -18.84 25.59 12.16
C LEU A 193 -18.36 24.25 12.75
N GLY A 194 -17.80 24.24 13.96
CA GLY A 194 -17.43 23.01 14.66
C GLY A 194 -18.60 22.11 15.02
N ASP A 195 -19.79 22.67 15.15
CA ASP A 195 -21.02 21.94 15.49
C ASP A 195 -21.75 21.40 14.25
N PHE A 196 -21.29 21.74 13.05
CA PHE A 196 -21.94 21.34 11.79
C PHE A 196 -21.57 19.90 11.40
N LYS A 197 -22.49 19.20 10.76
CA LYS A 197 -22.26 17.83 10.29
C LYS A 197 -21.42 17.86 9.00
N LYS A 198 -20.61 16.83 8.80
CA LYS A 198 -19.88 16.66 7.54
C LYS A 198 -20.86 16.35 6.40
N GLY A 199 -20.62 16.95 5.24
CA GLY A 199 -21.32 16.62 4.00
C GLY A 199 -20.50 16.95 2.78
N TYR A 200 -21.18 17.01 1.64
CA TYR A 200 -20.56 17.23 0.35
C TYR A 200 -21.41 18.17 -0.49
N PHE A 201 -20.72 19.01 -1.26
CA PHE A 201 -21.32 19.81 -2.32
C PHE A 201 -20.80 19.29 -3.66
N VAL A 202 -21.70 18.83 -4.52
CA VAL A 202 -21.38 18.32 -5.86
C VAL A 202 -21.64 19.42 -6.87
N ASN A 203 -20.66 19.68 -7.73
CA ASN A 203 -20.80 20.52 -8.92
C ASN A 203 -20.14 19.80 -10.10
N LYS A 204 -20.81 18.77 -10.61
CA LYS A 204 -20.29 17.95 -11.69
C LYS A 204 -20.77 18.46 -13.04
N GLU A 205 -19.84 18.97 -13.84
CA GLU A 205 -20.12 19.49 -15.19
C GLU A 205 -19.85 18.49 -16.31
N LYS A 206 -19.10 17.41 -16.01
CA LYS A 206 -18.69 16.39 -16.98
C LYS A 206 -19.27 15.02 -16.61
N ASN A 207 -19.62 14.24 -17.63
CA ASN A 207 -20.07 12.86 -17.46
C ASN A 207 -18.88 11.93 -17.13
N ILE A 208 -19.13 10.63 -16.99
CA ILE A 208 -18.07 9.64 -16.64
C ILE A 208 -17.05 9.44 -17.78
N GLU A 209 -17.37 9.90 -18.98
CA GLU A 209 -16.50 9.90 -20.16
C GLU A 209 -15.76 11.23 -20.37
N GLY A 210 -15.97 12.23 -19.49
CA GLY A 210 -15.35 13.55 -19.59
C GLY A 210 -16.05 14.55 -20.51
N ASN A 211 -17.16 14.17 -21.15
CA ASN A 211 -17.97 15.06 -21.98
C ASN A 211 -18.82 16.00 -21.12
N ARG A 212 -19.07 17.22 -21.60
CA ARG A 212 -19.90 18.21 -20.89
C ARG A 212 -21.35 17.72 -20.77
N LEU A 213 -21.89 17.77 -19.56
CA LEU A 213 -23.30 17.47 -19.30
C LEU A 213 -24.19 18.62 -19.79
N LEU A 214 -25.32 18.27 -20.42
CA LEU A 214 -26.35 19.25 -20.82
C LEU A 214 -26.92 19.98 -19.60
N LYS A 215 -27.06 19.27 -18.47
CA LYS A 215 -27.43 19.81 -17.17
C LYS A 215 -26.38 19.37 -16.15
N PRO A 216 -25.54 20.28 -15.63
CA PRO A 216 -24.61 19.96 -14.56
C PRO A 216 -25.33 19.40 -13.34
N ILE A 217 -24.73 18.40 -12.70
CA ILE A 217 -25.24 17.83 -11.45
C ILE A 217 -24.79 18.74 -10.32
N LYS A 218 -25.72 19.54 -9.79
CA LYS A 218 -25.52 20.39 -8.62
C LYS A 218 -26.40 19.87 -7.50
N GLU A 219 -25.78 19.30 -6.47
CA GLU A 219 -26.47 18.71 -5.34
C GLU A 219 -25.63 18.87 -4.08
N TYR A 220 -26.26 18.88 -2.92
CA TYR A 220 -25.55 18.83 -1.64
C TYR A 220 -26.29 17.93 -0.66
N GLY A 221 -25.56 17.38 0.29
CA GLY A 221 -26.13 16.47 1.27
C GLY A 221 -25.07 15.62 1.93
N ASP A 222 -25.52 14.67 2.74
CA ASP A 222 -24.63 13.72 3.36
C ASP A 222 -24.10 12.70 2.34
N LYS A 223 -23.28 11.75 2.80
CA LYS A 223 -22.71 10.73 1.92
C LYS A 223 -23.79 9.91 1.19
N LYS A 224 -24.90 9.61 1.85
CA LYS A 224 -25.98 8.80 1.32
C LYS A 224 -26.81 9.61 0.31
N ASP A 225 -27.14 10.86 0.63
CA ASP A 225 -27.87 11.74 -0.28
C ASP A 225 -27.14 11.88 -1.62
N ILE A 226 -25.82 12.09 -1.56
CA ILE A 226 -24.98 12.19 -2.76
C ILE A 226 -24.89 10.85 -3.48
N PHE A 227 -24.78 9.72 -2.78
CA PHE A 227 -24.78 8.39 -3.38
C PHE A 227 -26.08 8.14 -4.17
N ASP A 228 -27.24 8.32 -3.53
CA ASP A 228 -28.56 8.06 -4.09
C ASP A 228 -28.88 8.97 -5.28
N LYS A 229 -28.40 10.22 -5.25
CA LYS A 229 -28.49 11.12 -6.41
C LYS A 229 -27.59 10.66 -7.54
N MET A 230 -26.30 10.46 -7.27
CA MET A 230 -25.30 10.21 -8.31
C MET A 230 -25.49 8.85 -9.01
N ILE A 231 -25.91 7.82 -8.27
CA ILE A 231 -26.23 6.50 -8.85
C ILE A 231 -27.41 6.57 -9.81
N ARG A 232 -28.31 7.54 -9.64
CA ARG A 232 -29.44 7.74 -10.54
C ARG A 232 -29.02 8.55 -11.76
N GLU A 233 -28.34 9.67 -11.56
CA GLU A 233 -27.98 10.62 -12.62
C GLU A 233 -26.93 10.05 -13.60
N LEU A 234 -26.04 9.17 -13.15
CA LEU A 234 -24.99 8.60 -13.99
C LEU A 234 -25.38 7.28 -14.69
N LYS A 235 -26.54 6.71 -14.34
CA LYS A 235 -26.97 5.38 -14.82
C LYS A 235 -27.11 5.31 -16.34
N SER A 236 -27.84 6.24 -16.95
CA SER A 236 -28.04 6.23 -18.41
C SER A 236 -26.72 6.38 -19.16
N ASN A 237 -25.86 7.34 -18.79
CA ASN A 237 -24.57 7.50 -19.46
C ASN A 237 -23.69 6.24 -19.33
N PHE A 238 -23.77 5.54 -18.20
CA PHE A 238 -23.10 4.26 -18.05
C PHE A 238 -23.67 3.19 -18.98
N LEU A 239 -24.98 2.93 -18.91
CA LEU A 239 -25.62 1.83 -19.65
C LEU A 239 -25.58 2.02 -21.17
N ASP A 240 -25.63 3.27 -21.64
CA ASP A 240 -25.78 3.60 -23.06
C ASP A 240 -24.44 3.63 -23.81
N SER A 241 -23.36 4.14 -23.18
CA SER A 241 -22.06 4.30 -23.83
C SER A 241 -20.92 3.64 -23.04
N TYR A 242 -20.75 4.05 -21.79
CA TYR A 242 -19.54 3.69 -21.04
C TYR A 242 -19.41 2.18 -20.79
N PHE A 243 -20.53 1.47 -20.61
CA PHE A 243 -20.57 0.02 -20.44
C PHE A 243 -19.83 -0.70 -21.59
N TYR A 244 -20.04 -0.27 -22.83
CA TYR A 244 -19.43 -0.89 -24.00
C TYR A 244 -17.92 -0.64 -24.11
N LYS A 245 -17.44 0.46 -23.53
CA LYS A 245 -16.01 0.79 -23.48
C LYS A 245 -15.30 0.09 -22.33
N SER A 246 -15.95 0.04 -21.16
CA SER A 246 -15.41 -0.49 -19.91
C SER A 246 -15.66 -1.99 -19.69
N SER A 247 -16.40 -2.68 -20.56
CA SER A 247 -16.72 -4.10 -20.39
C SER A 247 -16.20 -4.98 -21.53
N LYS A 248 -16.25 -6.29 -21.34
CA LYS A 248 -16.04 -7.31 -22.38
C LYS A 248 -16.90 -8.54 -22.09
N VAL A 249 -17.31 -9.23 -23.15
CA VAL A 249 -17.87 -10.59 -23.04
C VAL A 249 -16.80 -11.56 -23.52
N GLU A 250 -16.41 -12.46 -22.64
CA GLU A 250 -15.63 -13.64 -23.01
C GLU A 250 -16.59 -14.81 -23.15
N TYR A 251 -16.33 -15.69 -24.10
CA TYR A 251 -17.17 -16.85 -24.31
C TYR A 251 -16.39 -18.01 -24.89
N ILE A 252 -16.86 -19.21 -24.57
CA ILE A 252 -16.33 -20.48 -25.05
C ILE A 252 -17.44 -21.15 -25.86
N ASN A 253 -17.22 -21.27 -27.16
CA ASN A 253 -18.18 -21.88 -28.07
C ASN A 253 -18.38 -23.35 -27.74
N LYS A 254 -19.63 -23.71 -27.43
CA LYS A 254 -20.02 -25.08 -27.13
C LYS A 254 -21.27 -25.45 -27.90
N LEU A 255 -21.20 -26.58 -28.60
CA LEU A 255 -22.34 -27.17 -29.29
C LEU A 255 -22.65 -28.48 -28.60
N LYS A 256 -23.88 -28.58 -28.10
CA LYS A 256 -24.39 -29.86 -27.65
C LYS A 256 -25.18 -30.51 -28.77
N ILE A 257 -25.06 -31.83 -28.83
CA ILE A 257 -25.55 -32.67 -29.92
C ILE A 257 -26.28 -33.85 -29.32
N LYS A 258 -27.47 -34.15 -29.84
CA LYS A 258 -28.27 -35.31 -29.46
C LYS A 258 -28.70 -36.09 -30.70
N SER A 259 -28.42 -37.39 -30.73
CA SER A 259 -28.88 -38.26 -31.81
C SER A 259 -30.41 -38.42 -31.77
N LYS A 260 -31.06 -38.34 -32.94
CA LYS A 260 -32.45 -38.81 -33.14
C LYS A 260 -32.41 -40.31 -33.39
N ASP A 261 -33.42 -41.05 -32.97
CA ASP A 261 -33.51 -42.51 -33.13
C ASP A 261 -32.21 -43.25 -32.70
N GLU A 262 -32.05 -44.52 -33.07
CA GLU A 262 -30.85 -45.32 -32.74
C GLU A 262 -29.57 -44.91 -33.49
N ASN A 263 -29.44 -43.67 -33.95
CA ASN A 263 -28.21 -43.12 -34.51
C ASN A 263 -27.16 -42.87 -33.40
N GLN A 264 -25.87 -42.89 -33.74
CA GLN A 264 -24.78 -42.69 -32.78
C GLN A 264 -23.94 -41.47 -33.16
N PHE A 265 -23.45 -40.76 -32.14
CA PHE A 265 -22.46 -39.71 -32.28
C PHE A 265 -21.17 -40.18 -31.60
N ARG A 266 -20.02 -40.09 -32.27
CA ARG A 266 -18.74 -40.57 -31.72
C ARG A 266 -17.69 -39.47 -31.76
N VAL A 267 -16.86 -39.41 -30.72
CA VAL A 267 -15.73 -38.47 -30.61
C VAL A 267 -14.49 -39.25 -30.18
N LEU A 268 -13.38 -39.03 -30.88
CA LEU A 268 -12.09 -39.64 -30.54
C LEU A 268 -11.02 -38.56 -30.50
N PHE A 269 -10.42 -38.36 -29.32
CA PHE A 269 -9.22 -37.55 -29.14
C PHE A 269 -7.96 -38.40 -29.31
N PRO A 270 -6.82 -37.81 -29.73
CA PRO A 270 -5.57 -38.55 -29.93
C PRO A 270 -5.10 -39.28 -28.67
N GLY A 271 -4.84 -40.58 -28.77
CA GLY A 271 -4.35 -41.40 -27.65
C GLY A 271 -5.42 -41.79 -26.62
N GLU A 272 -6.70 -41.47 -26.87
CA GLU A 272 -7.82 -41.85 -26.01
C GLU A 272 -8.68 -42.96 -26.65
N ASN A 273 -9.59 -43.53 -25.86
CA ASN A 273 -10.66 -44.38 -26.39
C ASN A 273 -11.76 -43.52 -27.02
N GLU A 274 -12.48 -44.07 -28.00
CA GLU A 274 -13.58 -43.38 -28.66
C GLU A 274 -14.79 -43.28 -27.71
N ASP A 275 -15.25 -42.05 -27.46
CA ASP A 275 -16.47 -41.78 -26.70
C ASP A 275 -17.68 -41.95 -27.63
N ILE A 276 -18.59 -42.87 -27.27
CA ILE A 276 -19.77 -43.24 -28.06
C ILE A 276 -21.04 -42.76 -27.36
N PHE A 277 -21.75 -41.84 -28.01
CA PHE A 277 -23.02 -41.29 -27.54
C PHE A 277 -24.17 -41.92 -28.33
N MET A 278 -24.91 -42.81 -27.65
CA MET A 278 -26.08 -43.51 -28.18
C MET A 278 -27.35 -42.64 -28.16
N TYR A 279 -28.45 -43.16 -28.71
CA TYR A 279 -29.77 -42.52 -28.63
C TYR A 279 -30.10 -42.05 -27.21
N GLY A 280 -30.65 -40.83 -27.09
CA GLY A 280 -31.02 -40.25 -25.81
C GLY A 280 -29.87 -39.53 -25.10
N ASN A 281 -28.60 -39.90 -25.36
CA ASN A 281 -27.43 -39.29 -24.74
C ASN A 281 -27.03 -38.00 -25.45
N GLU A 282 -26.55 -37.04 -24.68
CA GLU A 282 -26.05 -35.75 -25.16
C GLU A 282 -24.53 -35.77 -25.22
N ALA A 283 -23.98 -35.38 -26.36
CA ALA A 283 -22.57 -35.04 -26.49
C ALA A 283 -22.40 -33.52 -26.41
N GLU A 284 -21.28 -33.06 -25.85
CA GLU A 284 -20.91 -31.64 -25.87
C GLU A 284 -19.53 -31.48 -26.51
N LEU A 285 -19.47 -30.64 -27.55
CA LEU A 285 -18.23 -30.24 -28.18
C LEU A 285 -17.86 -28.84 -27.69
N THR A 286 -16.63 -28.69 -27.23
CA THR A 286 -16.03 -27.37 -26.97
C THR A 286 -15.10 -27.02 -28.11
N PHE A 287 -15.42 -26.00 -28.89
CA PHE A 287 -14.62 -25.64 -30.06
C PHE A 287 -13.35 -24.90 -29.63
N ALA A 288 -12.24 -25.20 -30.29
CA ALA A 288 -11.02 -24.40 -30.16
C ALA A 288 -11.09 -23.10 -30.98
N ASN A 289 -11.90 -23.10 -32.05
CA ASN A 289 -12.18 -21.92 -32.85
C ASN A 289 -13.23 -21.04 -32.19
N LYS A 290 -13.11 -19.73 -32.38
CA LYS A 290 -14.06 -18.74 -31.86
C LYS A 290 -15.04 -18.33 -32.96
N TYR A 291 -16.31 -18.66 -32.79
CA TYR A 291 -17.41 -18.26 -33.68
C TYR A 291 -18.13 -17.04 -33.12
N SER A 292 -18.63 -16.14 -33.98
CA SER A 292 -19.28 -14.89 -33.56
C SER A 292 -20.78 -15.02 -33.37
N THR A 293 -21.38 -16.14 -33.78
CA THR A 293 -22.80 -16.47 -33.54
C THR A 293 -23.02 -17.98 -33.47
N TYR A 294 -24.15 -18.41 -32.89
CA TYR A 294 -24.58 -19.81 -32.96
C TYR A 294 -24.75 -20.30 -34.39
N GLN A 295 -25.31 -19.46 -35.28
CA GLN A 295 -25.55 -19.86 -36.67
C GLN A 295 -24.25 -20.08 -37.44
N GLU A 296 -23.23 -19.27 -37.20
CA GLU A 296 -21.90 -19.45 -37.80
C GLU A 296 -21.26 -20.77 -37.35
N MET A 297 -21.29 -21.04 -36.04
CA MET A 297 -20.80 -22.31 -35.46
C MET A 297 -21.55 -23.51 -36.05
N LEU A 298 -22.88 -23.43 -36.12
CA LEU A 298 -23.73 -24.50 -36.64
C LEU A 298 -23.51 -24.71 -38.15
N ASN A 299 -23.41 -23.64 -38.93
CA ASN A 299 -23.14 -23.70 -40.37
C ASN A 299 -21.78 -24.32 -40.64
N ASP A 300 -20.74 -23.92 -39.91
CA ASP A 300 -19.43 -24.55 -40.03
C ASP A 300 -19.51 -26.03 -39.69
N PHE A 301 -20.15 -26.40 -38.57
CA PHE A 301 -20.29 -27.80 -38.18
C PHE A 301 -21.02 -28.64 -39.24
N ARG A 302 -22.12 -28.11 -39.80
CA ARG A 302 -22.99 -28.79 -40.76
C ARG A 302 -22.52 -28.73 -42.23
N ASP A 303 -21.43 -28.04 -42.51
CA ASP A 303 -20.87 -27.91 -43.85
C ASP A 303 -20.50 -29.29 -44.43
N ARG A 304 -21.36 -29.82 -45.31
CA ARG A 304 -21.25 -31.16 -45.90
C ARG A 304 -19.93 -31.37 -46.64
N SER A 305 -19.32 -30.31 -47.17
CA SER A 305 -18.04 -30.41 -47.88
C SER A 305 -16.87 -30.82 -46.97
N LYS A 306 -17.01 -30.60 -45.65
CA LYS A 306 -16.00 -30.93 -44.64
C LYS A 306 -16.18 -32.33 -44.03
N TRP A 307 -17.23 -33.06 -44.43
CA TRP A 307 -17.51 -34.41 -43.96
C TRP A 307 -17.10 -35.43 -45.03
N MET A 308 -16.32 -36.42 -44.61
CA MET A 308 -15.90 -37.54 -45.45
C MET A 308 -16.80 -38.74 -45.21
N ARG A 309 -17.24 -39.38 -46.29
CA ARG A 309 -18.05 -40.60 -46.23
C ARG A 309 -17.14 -41.82 -46.03
N HIS A 310 -17.45 -42.64 -45.04
CA HIS A 310 -16.77 -43.89 -44.75
C HIS A 310 -17.77 -45.03 -44.61
N GLN A 311 -17.26 -46.27 -44.55
CA GLN A 311 -18.06 -47.48 -44.39
C GLN A 311 -17.56 -48.28 -43.18
N GLU A 312 -18.47 -48.81 -42.39
CA GLU A 312 -18.18 -49.73 -41.28
C GLU A 312 -18.89 -51.06 -41.53
N TRP A 313 -18.14 -52.17 -41.40
CA TRP A 313 -18.63 -53.52 -41.66
C TRP A 313 -18.99 -54.22 -40.35
N GLY A 314 -20.23 -54.70 -40.26
CA GLY A 314 -20.64 -55.71 -39.29
C GLY A 314 -20.64 -57.11 -39.92
N ILE A 315 -21.02 -58.12 -39.13
CA ILE A 315 -21.03 -59.54 -39.53
C ILE A 315 -21.93 -59.80 -40.75
N VAL A 316 -23.01 -59.03 -40.95
CA VAL A 316 -23.99 -59.23 -42.05
C VAL A 316 -24.42 -57.92 -42.74
N ASN A 317 -24.05 -56.74 -42.22
CA ASN A 317 -24.54 -55.44 -42.69
C ASN A 317 -23.38 -54.43 -42.84
N CYS A 318 -23.43 -53.59 -43.88
CA CYS A 318 -22.62 -52.38 -43.96
C CYS A 318 -23.47 -51.14 -43.65
N ILE A 319 -22.86 -50.16 -42.99
CA ILE A 319 -23.41 -48.82 -42.80
C ILE A 319 -22.45 -47.78 -43.34
N TYR A 320 -23.00 -46.66 -43.80
CA TYR A 320 -22.22 -45.51 -44.24
C TYR A 320 -22.29 -44.40 -43.20
N TYR A 321 -21.15 -43.95 -42.71
CA TYR A 321 -21.04 -42.92 -41.69
C TYR A 321 -20.29 -41.70 -42.22
N LEU A 322 -20.55 -40.54 -41.62
CA LEU A 322 -19.85 -39.30 -41.95
C LEU A 322 -18.79 -39.03 -40.89
N GLN A 323 -17.58 -38.70 -41.31
CA GLN A 323 -16.46 -38.39 -40.44
C GLN A 323 -15.89 -37.02 -40.73
N ARG A 324 -15.52 -36.28 -39.69
CA ARG A 324 -14.80 -35.02 -39.81
C ARG A 324 -13.73 -34.92 -38.73
N TRP A 325 -12.58 -34.37 -39.10
CA TRP A 325 -11.56 -33.95 -38.14
C TRP A 325 -11.74 -32.47 -37.82
N MET A 326 -11.71 -32.10 -36.54
CA MET A 326 -11.79 -30.71 -36.11
C MET A 326 -11.00 -30.44 -34.85
N ASP A 327 -10.54 -29.19 -34.71
CA ASP A 327 -9.83 -28.73 -33.53
C ASP A 327 -10.85 -28.43 -32.41
N LEU A 328 -10.79 -29.22 -31.34
CA LEU A 328 -11.62 -29.09 -30.15
C LEU A 328 -10.75 -28.86 -28.91
N ILE A 329 -11.36 -28.36 -27.85
CA ILE A 329 -10.78 -28.41 -26.52
C ILE A 329 -11.14 -29.76 -25.91
N ASN A 330 -10.13 -30.58 -25.62
CA ASN A 330 -10.33 -31.86 -24.95
C ASN A 330 -10.84 -31.61 -23.52
N PRO A 331 -12.00 -32.17 -23.12
CA PRO A 331 -12.59 -31.91 -21.80
C PRO A 331 -11.76 -32.50 -20.64
N LYS A 332 -10.94 -33.52 -20.89
CA LYS A 332 -10.08 -34.15 -19.88
C LYS A 332 -8.76 -33.40 -19.68
N THR A 333 -8.15 -32.93 -20.77
CA THR A 333 -6.82 -32.27 -20.72
C THR A 333 -6.89 -30.75 -20.73
N GLY A 334 -8.01 -30.16 -21.17
CA GLY A 334 -8.18 -28.72 -21.38
C GLY A 334 -7.39 -28.15 -22.57
N LYS A 335 -6.73 -28.99 -23.36
CA LYS A 335 -5.85 -28.56 -24.47
C LYS A 335 -6.59 -28.55 -25.80
N LYS A 336 -6.13 -27.70 -26.71
CA LYS A 336 -6.52 -27.72 -28.13
C LYS A 336 -5.94 -28.98 -28.78
N GLU A 337 -6.82 -29.85 -29.28
CA GLU A 337 -6.46 -31.12 -29.91
C GLU A 337 -7.32 -31.37 -31.16
N ARG A 338 -6.75 -32.05 -32.15
CA ARG A 338 -7.46 -32.40 -33.39
C ARG A 338 -8.21 -33.71 -33.19
N ALA A 339 -9.50 -33.60 -32.89
CA ALA A 339 -10.38 -34.74 -32.63
C ALA A 339 -11.03 -35.25 -33.91
N ARG A 340 -11.30 -36.57 -33.95
CA ARG A 340 -12.13 -37.20 -34.96
C ARG A 340 -13.56 -37.26 -34.47
N ILE A 341 -14.50 -36.81 -35.29
CA ILE A 341 -15.92 -36.86 -35.00
C ILE A 341 -16.61 -37.72 -36.05
N GLY A 342 -17.51 -38.59 -35.61
CA GLY A 342 -18.30 -39.45 -36.48
C GLY A 342 -19.80 -39.34 -36.22
N LEU A 343 -20.57 -39.26 -37.30
CA LEU A 343 -22.01 -39.38 -37.33
C LEU A 343 -22.34 -40.77 -37.91
N PHE A 344 -22.89 -41.66 -37.09
CA PHE A 344 -23.22 -43.03 -37.49
C PHE A 344 -24.73 -43.22 -37.54
N PRO A 345 -25.26 -43.84 -38.62
CA PRO A 345 -26.67 -44.14 -38.69
C PRO A 345 -27.05 -45.27 -37.73
N LYS A 346 -28.35 -45.46 -37.48
CA LYS A 346 -28.87 -46.72 -36.91
C LYS A 346 -28.34 -47.89 -37.74
N TRP A 347 -27.92 -48.96 -37.06
CA TRP A 347 -27.41 -50.20 -37.66
C TRP A 347 -28.48 -50.97 -38.43
N VAL A 348 -28.77 -50.49 -39.64
CA VAL A 348 -29.65 -51.11 -40.63
C VAL A 348 -28.86 -51.26 -41.93
N ARG A 349 -29.08 -52.37 -42.66
CA ARG A 349 -28.38 -52.68 -43.91
C ARG A 349 -28.45 -51.51 -44.90
N ASN A 350 -27.30 -51.09 -45.43
CA ASN A 350 -27.15 -50.01 -46.41
C ASN A 350 -27.68 -48.63 -45.92
N ASN A 351 -27.80 -48.43 -44.61
CA ASN A 351 -28.23 -47.16 -44.05
C ASN A 351 -27.08 -46.13 -44.08
N GLU A 352 -27.43 -44.85 -44.18
CA GLU A 352 -26.46 -43.76 -44.35
C GLU A 352 -26.71 -42.65 -43.33
N ALA A 353 -25.64 -42.20 -42.67
CA ALA A 353 -25.70 -41.07 -41.76
C ALA A 353 -26.08 -39.79 -42.50
N ARG A 354 -27.01 -39.04 -41.93
CA ARG A 354 -27.35 -37.68 -42.35
C ARG A 354 -27.12 -36.73 -41.19
N ILE A 355 -26.56 -35.57 -41.48
CA ILE A 355 -26.38 -34.49 -40.48
C ILE A 355 -27.72 -34.11 -39.84
N ASP A 356 -28.83 -34.21 -40.58
CA ASP A 356 -30.18 -33.89 -40.11
C ASP A 356 -30.77 -34.92 -39.13
N ASN A 357 -30.10 -36.07 -38.92
CA ASN A 357 -30.46 -37.09 -37.93
C ASN A 357 -30.07 -36.71 -36.50
N TYR A 358 -29.55 -35.50 -36.29
CA TYR A 358 -29.12 -35.00 -34.98
C TYR A 358 -29.80 -33.67 -34.66
N VAL A 359 -30.03 -33.44 -33.38
CA VAL A 359 -30.51 -32.18 -32.81
C VAL A 359 -29.31 -31.44 -32.23
N TYR A 360 -29.30 -30.13 -32.42
CA TYR A 360 -28.21 -29.24 -32.05
C TYR A 360 -28.78 -28.08 -31.25
N TRP A 361 -28.08 -27.70 -30.19
CA TRP A 361 -28.40 -26.49 -29.45
C TRP A 361 -27.13 -25.81 -28.96
N ASP A 362 -27.23 -24.49 -28.83
CA ASP A 362 -26.16 -23.67 -28.31
C ASP A 362 -26.00 -23.93 -26.81
N ASN A 363 -24.79 -24.30 -26.39
CA ASN A 363 -24.44 -24.36 -24.98
C ASN A 363 -23.22 -23.49 -24.64
N THR A 364 -22.93 -22.50 -25.51
CA THR A 364 -21.84 -21.55 -25.35
C THR A 364 -21.91 -20.92 -23.96
N LYS A 365 -20.78 -20.96 -23.25
CA LYS A 365 -20.66 -20.36 -21.92
C LYS A 365 -20.05 -18.98 -22.07
N SER A 366 -20.74 -17.97 -21.56
CA SER A 366 -20.34 -16.57 -21.67
C SER A 366 -20.16 -15.96 -20.28
N THR A 367 -19.15 -15.11 -20.18
CA THR A 367 -18.79 -14.39 -18.96
C THR A 367 -18.68 -12.91 -19.31
N LEU A 368 -19.48 -12.08 -18.63
CA LEU A 368 -19.40 -10.62 -18.72
C LEU A 368 -18.39 -10.13 -17.69
N ILE A 369 -17.36 -9.43 -18.14
CA ILE A 369 -16.33 -8.84 -17.30
C ILE A 369 -16.42 -7.33 -17.44
N ASN A 370 -16.57 -6.64 -16.31
CA ASN A 370 -16.54 -5.19 -16.22
C ASN A 370 -15.26 -4.70 -15.55
N TYR A 371 -14.72 -3.62 -16.08
CA TYR A 371 -13.53 -2.95 -15.60
C TYR A 371 -13.86 -1.57 -15.05
N TYR A 372 -12.95 -1.05 -14.22
CA TYR A 372 -13.07 0.29 -13.68
C TYR A 372 -13.11 1.38 -14.75
N ASP A 373 -12.26 1.24 -15.77
CA ASP A 373 -12.14 2.18 -16.86
C ASP A 373 -11.85 1.50 -18.21
N GLU A 374 -11.75 2.31 -19.25
CA GLU A 374 -11.52 1.88 -20.63
C GLU A 374 -10.13 1.23 -20.84
N ARG A 375 -9.18 1.39 -19.91
CA ARG A 375 -7.84 0.77 -19.97
C ARG A 375 -7.89 -0.72 -19.63
N LYS A 376 -8.98 -1.18 -19.00
CA LYS A 376 -9.23 -2.59 -18.68
C LYS A 376 -8.13 -3.26 -17.84
N GLN A 377 -7.47 -2.49 -16.97
CA GLN A 377 -6.41 -3.00 -16.09
C GLN A 377 -6.96 -3.62 -14.80
N ASN A 378 -8.06 -3.06 -14.27
CA ASN A 378 -8.64 -3.47 -12.99
C ASN A 378 -10.07 -3.94 -13.20
N SER A 379 -10.31 -5.26 -13.11
CA SER A 379 -11.66 -5.83 -13.17
C SER A 379 -12.41 -5.55 -11.87
N ILE A 380 -13.66 -5.10 -11.96
CA ILE A 380 -14.54 -4.86 -10.81
C ILE A 380 -15.50 -6.03 -10.61
N THR A 381 -16.07 -6.55 -11.70
CA THR A 381 -17.12 -7.56 -11.61
C THR A 381 -17.02 -8.53 -12.76
N THR A 382 -17.26 -9.80 -12.45
CA THR A 382 -17.31 -10.92 -13.39
C THR A 382 -18.61 -11.67 -13.16
N ILE A 383 -19.45 -11.76 -14.19
CA ILE A 383 -20.76 -12.42 -14.14
C ILE A 383 -20.79 -13.56 -15.15
N ASN A 384 -21.06 -14.77 -14.68
CA ASN A 384 -21.36 -15.90 -15.58
C ASN A 384 -22.79 -15.76 -16.08
N LEU A 385 -22.96 -15.74 -17.39
CA LEU A 385 -24.25 -15.49 -18.03
C LEU A 385 -25.00 -16.81 -18.22
N ASN A 386 -26.28 -16.80 -17.84
CA ASN A 386 -27.12 -18.00 -17.89
C ASN A 386 -27.48 -18.42 -19.32
N ALA A 387 -27.42 -17.49 -20.26
CA ALA A 387 -27.66 -17.73 -21.67
C ALA A 387 -26.44 -17.31 -22.50
N PRO A 388 -26.20 -17.96 -23.66
CA PRO A 388 -25.14 -17.60 -24.58
C PRO A 388 -25.16 -16.12 -24.95
N ARG A 389 -23.99 -15.49 -24.92
CA ARG A 389 -23.71 -14.17 -25.47
C ARG A 389 -22.42 -14.22 -26.26
N TYR A 390 -22.49 -13.81 -27.51
CA TYR A 390 -21.34 -13.71 -28.40
C TYR A 390 -20.79 -12.28 -28.49
N SER A 391 -21.55 -11.31 -27.98
CA SER A 391 -21.15 -9.91 -27.97
C SER A 391 -21.73 -9.16 -26.78
N LEU A 392 -21.16 -8.00 -26.48
CA LEU A 392 -21.72 -7.07 -25.49
C LEU A 392 -23.12 -6.56 -25.88
N LYS A 393 -23.42 -6.50 -27.18
CA LYS A 393 -24.72 -6.00 -27.67
C LYS A 393 -25.88 -6.93 -27.31
N GLU A 394 -25.60 -8.21 -27.09
CA GLU A 394 -26.60 -9.20 -26.69
C GLU A 394 -26.90 -9.19 -25.19
N THR A 395 -26.16 -8.40 -24.39
CA THR A 395 -26.39 -8.34 -22.94
C THR A 395 -27.73 -7.70 -22.60
N LEU A 396 -28.43 -8.30 -21.63
CA LEU A 396 -29.72 -7.82 -21.16
C LEU A 396 -29.54 -6.54 -20.35
N VAL A 397 -30.59 -5.71 -20.30
CA VAL A 397 -30.58 -4.49 -19.46
C VAL A 397 -30.32 -4.83 -18.00
N THR A 398 -30.95 -5.88 -17.47
CA THR A 398 -30.77 -6.34 -16.08
C THR A 398 -29.33 -6.76 -15.77
N GLU A 399 -28.65 -7.43 -16.71
CA GLU A 399 -27.23 -7.79 -16.60
C GLU A 399 -26.36 -6.53 -16.53
N ARG A 400 -26.63 -5.54 -17.40
CA ARG A 400 -25.92 -4.25 -17.42
C ARG A 400 -26.17 -3.41 -16.17
N GLU A 401 -27.38 -3.42 -15.63
CA GLU A 401 -27.74 -2.73 -14.38
C GLU A 401 -27.02 -3.34 -13.17
N SER A 402 -26.91 -4.66 -13.11
CA SER A 402 -26.13 -5.32 -12.05
C SER A 402 -24.66 -4.90 -12.10
N VAL A 403 -24.07 -4.86 -13.29
CA VAL A 403 -22.71 -4.37 -13.49
C VAL A 403 -22.58 -2.92 -13.06
N TYR A 404 -23.54 -2.07 -13.44
CA TYR A 404 -23.53 -0.65 -13.08
C TYR A 404 -23.50 -0.44 -11.57
N ASN A 405 -24.34 -1.16 -10.81
CA ASN A 405 -24.39 -1.02 -9.36
C ASN A 405 -23.04 -1.36 -8.71
N SER A 406 -22.40 -2.45 -9.12
CA SER A 406 -21.08 -2.84 -8.62
C SER A 406 -19.99 -1.86 -9.04
N TRP A 407 -20.01 -1.41 -10.29
CA TRP A 407 -19.08 -0.41 -10.80
C TRP A 407 -19.22 0.93 -10.06
N PHE A 408 -20.45 1.37 -9.81
CA PHE A 408 -20.73 2.65 -9.20
C PHE A 408 -20.25 2.72 -7.74
N LEU A 409 -20.34 1.62 -6.99
CA LEU A 409 -19.79 1.56 -5.62
C LEU A 409 -18.29 1.87 -5.61
N GLU A 410 -17.53 1.27 -6.52
CA GLU A 410 -16.10 1.51 -6.70
C GLU A 410 -15.81 2.94 -7.17
N TYR A 411 -16.55 3.41 -8.18
CA TYR A 411 -16.44 4.78 -8.70
C TYR A 411 -16.71 5.83 -7.61
N PHE A 412 -17.75 5.62 -6.81
CA PHE A 412 -18.13 6.53 -5.74
C PHE A 412 -17.02 6.65 -4.69
N ALA A 413 -16.49 5.51 -4.25
CA ALA A 413 -15.41 5.48 -3.26
C ALA A 413 -14.13 6.15 -3.78
N LYS A 414 -13.72 5.85 -5.03
CA LYS A 414 -12.43 6.27 -5.58
C LYS A 414 -12.43 7.67 -6.17
N ASN A 415 -13.53 8.11 -6.77
CA ASN A 415 -13.61 9.40 -7.46
C ASN A 415 -14.47 10.42 -6.72
N ILE A 416 -15.61 10.03 -6.13
CA ILE A 416 -16.54 11.00 -5.53
C ILE A 416 -16.14 11.36 -4.11
N THR A 417 -15.81 10.37 -3.28
CA THR A 417 -15.52 10.57 -1.84
C THR A 417 -14.04 10.47 -1.47
N ASN A 418 -13.14 10.56 -2.44
CA ASN A 418 -11.70 10.52 -2.20
C ASN A 418 -11.08 11.90 -2.35
N PHE A 419 -10.61 12.47 -1.24
CA PHE A 419 -9.98 13.80 -1.18
C PHE A 419 -8.46 13.72 -1.01
N GLY A 420 -7.86 12.54 -1.18
CA GLY A 420 -6.42 12.34 -1.12
C GLY A 420 -5.80 12.81 0.21
N VAL A 421 -4.76 13.64 0.13
CA VAL A 421 -4.04 14.17 1.31
C VAL A 421 -4.92 15.06 2.20
N GLU A 422 -6.02 15.61 1.67
CA GLU A 422 -6.91 16.50 2.42
C GLU A 422 -8.07 15.75 3.09
N GLU A 423 -8.07 14.41 3.10
CA GLU A 423 -9.16 13.59 3.67
C GLU A 423 -9.43 13.87 5.16
N ASN A 424 -8.42 14.26 5.93
CA ASN A 424 -8.56 14.59 7.34
C ASN A 424 -8.56 16.10 7.64
N THR A 425 -8.44 16.94 6.62
CA THR A 425 -8.43 18.40 6.79
C THR A 425 -9.82 18.91 7.17
N ARG A 426 -9.89 19.73 8.23
CA ARG A 426 -11.12 20.41 8.65
C ARG A 426 -11.36 21.63 7.76
N ILE A 427 -12.63 21.85 7.40
CA ILE A 427 -13.04 23.05 6.66
C ILE A 427 -12.91 24.27 7.57
N ASN A 428 -12.20 25.30 7.10
CA ASN A 428 -12.05 26.58 7.78
C ASN A 428 -12.75 27.69 7.00
N TYR A 429 -13.43 28.59 7.72
CA TYR A 429 -14.13 29.71 7.12
C TYR A 429 -13.21 30.65 6.33
N LYS A 430 -11.96 30.83 6.75
CA LYS A 430 -10.97 31.66 6.01
C LYS A 430 -10.68 31.10 4.61
N ASP A 431 -10.72 29.79 4.45
CA ASP A 431 -10.46 29.15 3.17
C ASP A 431 -11.67 29.27 2.24
N ILE A 432 -12.89 29.20 2.80
CA ILE A 432 -14.15 29.47 2.07
C ILE A 432 -14.16 30.88 1.50
N LEU A 433 -13.82 31.90 2.32
CA LEU A 433 -13.75 33.29 1.88
C LEU A 433 -12.73 33.55 0.76
N LYS A 434 -11.70 32.69 0.66
CA LYS A 434 -10.67 32.72 -0.39
C LYS A 434 -10.95 31.75 -1.54
N GLU A 435 -12.10 31.07 -1.51
CA GLU A 435 -12.51 30.04 -2.48
C GLU A 435 -11.52 28.86 -2.59
N LYS A 436 -10.76 28.60 -1.52
CA LYS A 436 -9.83 27.48 -1.38
C LYS A 436 -10.55 26.26 -0.81
N PHE A 437 -11.52 25.75 -1.56
CA PHE A 437 -12.29 24.58 -1.15
C PHE A 437 -11.47 23.28 -1.28
N ILE A 438 -11.68 22.35 -0.34
CA ILE A 438 -11.14 20.98 -0.40
C ILE A 438 -11.95 20.20 -1.43
N LYS A 439 -11.29 19.70 -2.48
CA LYS A 439 -11.94 19.02 -3.60
C LYS A 439 -11.48 17.57 -3.71
N ASN A 440 -12.35 16.74 -4.26
CA ASN A 440 -11.99 15.38 -4.64
C ASN A 440 -10.97 15.40 -5.80
N ILE A 441 -10.44 14.22 -6.14
CA ILE A 441 -9.40 14.06 -7.17
C ILE A 441 -9.78 14.69 -8.53
N ASP A 442 -11.05 14.60 -8.94
CA ASP A 442 -11.51 15.13 -10.23
C ASP A 442 -12.04 16.59 -10.16
N GLY A 443 -12.03 17.19 -8.97
CA GLY A 443 -12.44 18.58 -8.73
C GLY A 443 -13.95 18.84 -8.81
N SER A 444 -14.79 17.80 -8.99
CA SER A 444 -16.24 17.95 -9.14
C SER A 444 -17.04 17.87 -7.84
N VAL A 445 -16.40 17.48 -6.74
CA VAL A 445 -17.02 17.36 -5.42
C VAL A 445 -16.17 18.09 -4.40
N TYR A 446 -16.83 18.89 -3.57
CA TYR A 446 -16.22 19.65 -2.49
C TYR A 446 -16.63 19.05 -1.17
N LYS A 447 -15.70 18.98 -0.21
CA LYS A 447 -16.10 18.77 1.17
C LYS A 447 -16.90 19.97 1.65
N ASP A 448 -17.96 19.70 2.38
CA ASP A 448 -18.87 20.71 2.88
C ASP A 448 -19.27 20.47 4.33
N LEU A 449 -19.88 21.48 4.94
CA LEU A 449 -20.51 21.40 6.25
C LEU A 449 -22.02 21.62 6.09
N LEU A 450 -22.77 20.72 6.71
CA LEU A 450 -24.23 20.71 6.72
C LEU A 450 -24.75 21.15 8.07
N TYR A 451 -25.79 21.99 8.06
CA TYR A 451 -26.41 22.52 9.27
C TYR A 451 -27.94 22.41 9.24
N ASP A 452 -28.55 22.57 10.43
CA ASP A 452 -30.00 22.43 10.69
C ASP A 452 -30.55 21.00 10.45
N VAL A 453 -29.72 19.98 10.71
CA VAL A 453 -30.03 18.58 10.33
C VAL A 453 -31.08 17.91 11.25
N ASN A 454 -31.43 18.50 12.40
CA ASN A 454 -32.28 17.88 13.42
C ASN A 454 -33.33 18.85 14.01
N ASN A 455 -34.52 18.99 13.39
CA ASN A 455 -35.84 19.17 14.05
C ASN A 455 -36.94 19.77 13.12
N ALA A 456 -37.24 19.10 11.99
CA ALA A 456 -38.56 19.01 11.31
C ALA A 456 -38.38 18.83 9.79
N LYS A 457 -38.66 17.63 9.25
CA LYS A 457 -39.02 17.35 7.83
C LYS A 457 -38.32 18.19 6.73
N GLY A 458 -37.06 18.57 6.90
CA GLY A 458 -36.37 19.55 6.05
C GLY A 458 -35.02 19.03 5.57
N HIS A 459 -34.63 19.46 4.37
CA HIS A 459 -33.32 19.17 3.80
C HIS A 459 -32.22 19.95 4.56
N PRO A 460 -31.05 19.34 4.81
CA PRO A 460 -29.92 20.04 5.44
C PRO A 460 -29.46 21.20 4.55
N TYR A 461 -28.92 22.27 5.13
CA TYR A 461 -28.36 23.38 4.33
C TYR A 461 -26.85 23.23 4.15
N SER A 462 -26.35 23.62 2.98
CA SER A 462 -24.93 23.59 2.61
C SER A 462 -24.24 24.92 2.92
N LEU A 463 -23.08 24.86 3.58
CA LEU A 463 -22.25 26.03 3.87
C LEU A 463 -21.70 26.66 2.58
N ILE A 464 -21.17 25.84 1.67
CA ILE A 464 -20.66 26.29 0.37
C ILE A 464 -21.78 26.93 -0.47
N LYS A 465 -22.97 26.32 -0.51
CA LYS A 465 -24.14 26.89 -1.19
C LYS A 465 -24.49 28.26 -0.61
N SER A 466 -24.50 28.39 0.72
CA SER A 466 -24.80 29.65 1.40
C SER A 466 -23.82 30.75 1.03
N TYR A 467 -22.53 30.43 0.91
CA TYR A 467 -21.50 31.36 0.43
C TYR A 467 -21.78 31.83 -1.00
N TYR A 468 -22.04 30.90 -1.92
CA TYR A 468 -22.31 31.26 -3.32
C TYR A 468 -23.61 32.06 -3.50
N ASP A 469 -24.65 31.75 -2.71
CA ASP A 469 -25.91 32.49 -2.74
C ASP A 469 -25.74 33.90 -2.14
N TRP A 470 -24.78 34.09 -1.23
CA TRP A 470 -24.46 35.39 -0.65
C TRP A 470 -23.71 36.34 -1.59
N LEU A 471 -22.76 35.82 -2.39
CA LEU A 471 -21.96 36.64 -3.30
C LEU A 471 -22.75 37.66 -4.14
N PRO A 472 -23.83 37.30 -4.86
CA PRO A 472 -24.60 38.27 -5.64
C PRO A 472 -25.38 39.27 -4.78
N ILE A 473 -25.75 38.91 -3.54
CA ILE A 473 -26.41 39.83 -2.60
C ILE A 473 -25.40 40.84 -2.08
N LYS A 474 -24.21 40.38 -1.66
CA LYS A 474 -23.10 41.23 -1.24
C LYS A 474 -22.74 42.26 -2.29
N GLN A 475 -22.63 41.86 -3.56
CA GLN A 475 -22.31 42.79 -4.65
C GLN A 475 -23.39 43.87 -4.84
N ARG A 476 -24.68 43.52 -4.71
CA ARG A 476 -25.76 44.51 -4.75
C ARG A 476 -25.70 45.49 -3.57
N ILE A 477 -25.42 45.01 -2.36
CA ILE A 477 -25.27 45.86 -1.18
C ILE A 477 -24.10 46.84 -1.37
N LEU A 478 -22.97 46.37 -1.91
CA LEU A 478 -21.79 47.21 -2.17
C LEU A 478 -22.02 48.34 -3.18
N GLN A 479 -23.06 48.24 -4.02
CA GLN A 479 -23.44 49.29 -4.99
C GLN A 479 -24.23 50.44 -4.36
N SER A 480 -24.65 50.34 -3.09
CA SER A 480 -25.49 51.35 -2.41
C SER A 480 -24.91 51.78 -1.06
N PRO A 481 -23.72 52.42 -1.02
CA PRO A 481 -23.13 52.93 0.21
C PRO A 481 -23.94 54.10 0.79
N LYS A 482 -23.93 54.25 2.11
CA LYS A 482 -24.39 55.44 2.84
C LYS A 482 -23.27 55.99 3.73
N VAL A 483 -23.22 57.31 3.89
CA VAL A 483 -22.29 57.95 4.82
C VAL A 483 -23.00 58.16 6.16
N ILE A 484 -22.51 57.50 7.21
CA ILE A 484 -23.04 57.61 8.58
C ILE A 484 -21.86 57.96 9.50
N ASN A 485 -21.96 59.04 10.26
CA ASN A 485 -20.91 59.53 11.16
C ASN A 485 -19.52 59.63 10.49
N GLY A 486 -19.49 60.12 9.24
CA GLY A 486 -18.26 60.29 8.46
C GLY A 486 -17.65 58.98 7.90
N LYS A 487 -18.28 57.83 8.12
CA LYS A 487 -17.84 56.53 7.60
C LYS A 487 -18.75 56.02 6.48
N THR A 488 -18.16 55.36 5.48
CA THR A 488 -18.89 54.66 4.43
C THR A 488 -19.40 53.32 4.97
N MET A 489 -20.72 53.22 5.11
CA MET A 489 -21.43 52.08 5.66
C MET A 489 -22.39 51.49 4.62
N TYR A 490 -22.77 50.23 4.80
CA TYR A 490 -23.64 49.50 3.90
C TYR A 490 -24.80 48.87 4.68
N GLN A 491 -26.01 48.98 4.15
CA GLN A 491 -27.20 48.47 4.81
C GLN A 491 -27.28 46.95 4.64
N LEU A 492 -27.05 46.20 5.72
CA LEU A 492 -27.14 44.74 5.73
C LEU A 492 -28.56 44.27 6.08
N LYS A 493 -29.22 45.00 7.00
CA LYS A 493 -30.62 44.85 7.40
C LYS A 493 -31.26 46.23 7.56
N PRO A 494 -32.60 46.36 7.57
CA PRO A 494 -33.27 47.65 7.69
C PRO A 494 -32.74 48.54 8.83
N ASP A 495 -32.40 47.91 9.95
CA ASP A 495 -31.95 48.47 11.23
C ASP A 495 -30.44 48.34 11.49
N PHE A 496 -29.65 47.82 10.54
CA PHE A 496 -28.23 47.54 10.79
C PHE A 496 -27.33 47.85 9.59
N TYR A 497 -26.32 48.67 9.85
CA TYR A 497 -25.31 49.12 8.90
C TYR A 497 -23.93 48.59 9.27
N VAL A 498 -23.15 48.21 8.27
CA VAL A 498 -21.83 47.59 8.44
C VAL A 498 -20.76 48.25 7.58
N GLU A 499 -19.51 48.16 8.01
CA GLU A 499 -18.36 48.52 7.18
C GLU A 499 -18.09 47.45 6.10
N LYS A 500 -17.39 47.82 5.02
CA LYS A 500 -17.02 46.86 3.95
C LYS A 500 -16.31 45.61 4.49
N LYS A 501 -15.42 45.79 5.47
CA LYS A 501 -14.67 44.69 6.10
C LYS A 501 -15.58 43.66 6.76
N GLN A 502 -16.67 44.09 7.37
CA GLN A 502 -17.66 43.21 7.99
C GLN A 502 -18.49 42.49 6.92
N LEU A 503 -18.85 43.15 5.81
CA LEU A 503 -19.45 42.45 4.65
C LEU A 503 -18.53 41.39 4.04
N ASP A 504 -17.22 41.61 4.09
CA ASP A 504 -16.23 40.67 3.59
C ASP A 504 -16.12 39.40 4.45
N THR A 505 -16.48 39.48 5.73
CA THR A 505 -16.48 38.34 6.67
C THR A 505 -17.86 37.78 6.97
N TYR A 506 -18.95 38.41 6.54
CA TYR A 506 -20.31 37.95 6.78
C TYR A 506 -20.68 36.77 5.88
N LEU A 507 -21.28 35.73 6.46
CA LEU A 507 -21.89 34.61 5.75
C LEU A 507 -23.32 34.38 6.23
N PRO A 508 -24.35 34.77 5.49
CA PRO A 508 -25.72 34.47 5.88
C PRO A 508 -25.94 32.96 5.89
N LEU A 509 -26.36 32.45 7.03
CA LEU A 509 -26.82 31.07 7.19
C LEU A 509 -28.35 31.04 7.08
N GLN A 510 -28.88 29.98 6.48
CA GLN A 510 -30.31 29.77 6.27
C GLN A 510 -30.94 29.01 7.46
N GLY A 511 -32.25 28.80 7.43
CA GLY A 511 -32.95 28.05 8.48
C GLY A 511 -32.90 28.73 9.86
N LYS A 512 -32.62 27.95 10.91
CA LYS A 512 -32.61 28.45 12.31
C LYS A 512 -31.43 29.35 12.69
N PHE A 513 -30.45 29.55 11.80
CA PHE A 513 -29.28 30.37 12.08
C PHE A 513 -29.50 31.86 11.80
N SER A 514 -30.69 32.38 12.12
CA SER A 514 -30.98 33.80 11.96
C SER A 514 -30.09 34.63 12.87
N THR A 515 -29.44 35.64 12.30
CA THR A 515 -28.66 36.59 13.10
C THR A 515 -29.56 37.52 13.91
N VAL A 516 -29.27 37.67 15.19
CA VAL A 516 -29.91 38.66 16.07
C VAL A 516 -29.02 39.88 16.25
N LEU A 517 -29.63 41.06 16.38
CA LEU A 517 -28.92 42.28 16.75
C LEU A 517 -28.72 42.29 18.27
N LYS A 518 -27.49 42.56 18.70
CA LYS A 518 -27.15 42.74 20.12
C LYS A 518 -26.36 44.03 20.31
N PHE A 519 -26.53 44.64 21.48
CA PHE A 519 -25.80 45.83 21.91
C PHE A 519 -24.83 45.48 23.03
N PHE A 520 -23.68 46.12 23.05
CA PHE A 520 -22.68 45.91 24.09
C PHE A 520 -21.77 47.13 24.23
N TYR A 521 -21.14 47.25 25.39
CA TYR A 521 -20.14 48.29 25.65
C TYR A 521 -18.75 47.73 25.39
N GLY A 522 -18.05 48.25 24.39
CA GLY A 522 -16.77 47.67 23.97
C GLY A 522 -15.97 48.54 23.00
N SER A 523 -14.70 48.18 22.84
CA SER A 523 -13.75 48.88 21.97
C SER A 523 -13.80 48.42 20.50
N THR A 524 -14.43 47.28 20.19
CA THR A 524 -14.55 46.71 18.83
C THR A 524 -15.97 46.32 18.48
N SER A 525 -16.35 46.35 17.20
CA SER A 525 -17.69 45.94 16.73
C SER A 525 -17.90 44.42 16.66
N ASP A 526 -16.83 43.64 16.75
CA ASP A 526 -16.82 42.21 16.43
C ASP A 526 -16.42 41.36 17.67
N ILE A 527 -16.93 41.76 18.84
CA ILE A 527 -16.62 41.12 20.14
C ILE A 527 -17.17 39.70 20.21
N SER A 528 -16.36 38.79 20.77
CA SER A 528 -16.78 37.43 21.10
C SER A 528 -17.38 37.39 22.50
N SER A 529 -18.55 36.78 22.66
CA SER A 529 -19.22 36.56 23.94
C SER A 529 -20.11 35.32 23.85
N GLU A 530 -19.49 34.15 23.82
CA GLU A 530 -20.19 32.87 23.61
C GLU A 530 -21.29 32.61 24.64
N ASP A 531 -21.08 33.05 25.89
CA ASP A 531 -22.06 32.95 26.98
C ASP A 531 -23.11 34.08 27.01
N GLY A 532 -22.99 35.06 26.12
CA GLY A 532 -23.88 36.21 26.01
C GLY A 532 -23.81 37.21 27.18
N LYS A 533 -22.90 37.05 28.15
CA LYS A 533 -22.87 37.91 29.35
C LYS A 533 -22.57 39.36 29.03
N LEU A 534 -21.86 39.64 27.94
CA LEU A 534 -21.51 40.99 27.51
C LEU A 534 -22.57 41.63 26.61
N LEU A 535 -23.59 40.85 26.22
CA LEU A 535 -24.58 41.24 25.23
C LEU A 535 -25.87 41.73 25.90
N SER A 536 -26.54 42.67 25.23
CA SER A 536 -27.81 43.27 25.64
C SER A 536 -28.78 43.24 24.46
N ASP A 537 -30.07 43.11 24.73
CA ASP A 537 -31.10 43.09 23.69
C ASP A 537 -31.43 44.50 23.18
N THR A 538 -31.26 45.50 24.04
CA THR A 538 -31.55 46.90 23.72
C THR A 538 -30.36 47.82 23.97
N TYR A 539 -30.40 49.01 23.37
CA TYR A 539 -29.40 50.04 23.60
C TYR A 539 -29.45 50.53 25.06
N GLU A 540 -30.64 50.63 25.64
CA GLU A 540 -30.90 51.05 27.02
C GLU A 540 -30.29 50.08 28.03
N GLU A 541 -30.46 48.78 27.83
CA GLU A 541 -29.81 47.75 28.66
C GLU A 541 -28.28 47.82 28.55
N ALA A 542 -27.74 48.08 27.35
CA ALA A 542 -26.31 48.27 27.17
C ALA A 542 -25.80 49.55 27.86
N MET A 543 -26.61 50.62 27.92
CA MET A 543 -26.34 51.84 28.68
C MET A 543 -26.35 51.59 30.19
N GLU A 544 -27.32 50.83 30.69
CA GLU A 544 -27.38 50.43 32.10
C GLU A 544 -26.17 49.57 32.46
N ARG A 545 -25.81 48.59 31.63
CA ARG A 545 -24.60 47.79 31.80
C ARG A 545 -23.32 48.62 31.70
N LYS A 546 -23.25 49.60 30.80
CA LYS A 546 -22.14 50.57 30.75
C LYS A 546 -22.05 51.34 32.06
N PHE A 547 -23.17 51.78 32.63
CA PHE A 547 -23.20 52.50 33.90
C PHE A 547 -22.79 51.61 35.08
N ILE A 548 -23.30 50.38 35.17
CA ILE A 548 -22.90 49.39 36.16
C ILE A 548 -21.40 49.09 36.04
N ASN A 549 -20.94 48.88 34.81
CA ASN A 549 -19.53 48.65 34.53
C ASN A 549 -18.70 49.89 34.84
N SER A 550 -19.15 51.12 34.57
CA SER A 550 -18.38 52.38 34.70
C SER A 550 -17.70 52.62 36.05
N LYS A 551 -18.07 51.85 37.10
CA LYS A 551 -17.28 51.65 38.32
C LYS A 551 -16.09 50.67 38.11
N LEU A 552 -15.50 50.66 36.92
CA LEU A 552 -14.63 49.59 36.43
C LEU A 552 -13.35 49.46 37.28
N THR A 553 -13.17 48.32 37.93
CA THR A 553 -11.89 47.90 38.49
C THR A 553 -10.98 47.41 37.36
N LEU A 554 -9.74 47.91 37.30
CA LEU A 554 -8.73 47.44 36.36
C LEU A 554 -8.49 45.94 36.58
N LYS A 555 -8.76 45.13 35.56
CA LYS A 555 -8.57 43.69 35.62
C LYS A 555 -7.18 43.33 35.13
N LYS A 556 -6.61 42.31 35.75
CA LYS A 556 -5.24 41.85 35.51
C LYS A 556 -5.25 40.38 35.18
N LYS A 557 -4.52 39.99 34.12
CA LYS A 557 -4.24 38.57 33.83
C LYS A 557 -2.74 38.35 33.60
N TYR A 558 -2.31 37.12 33.84
CA TYR A 558 -0.95 36.68 33.61
C TYR A 558 -0.90 35.77 32.38
N ILE A 559 -0.02 36.08 31.43
CA ILE A 559 0.23 35.27 30.23
C ILE A 559 1.64 34.71 30.34
N ALA A 560 1.76 33.39 30.44
CA ALA A 560 3.04 32.72 30.40
C ALA A 560 3.44 32.42 28.96
N PHE A 561 4.68 32.76 28.60
CA PHE A 561 5.29 32.40 27.33
C PHE A 561 6.29 31.26 27.54
N ASN A 562 6.33 30.31 26.62
CA ASN A 562 7.43 29.38 26.57
C ASN A 562 8.69 30.05 26.00
N VAL A 563 9.85 29.40 26.12
CA VAL A 563 11.14 29.91 25.60
C VAL A 563 11.16 30.12 24.08
N PHE A 564 10.16 29.62 23.34
CA PHE A 564 10.01 29.78 21.90
C PHE A 564 8.98 30.83 21.49
N GLY A 565 8.32 31.49 22.46
CA GLY A 565 7.35 32.56 22.23
C GLY A 565 5.89 32.11 22.06
N GLU A 566 5.58 30.81 22.22
CA GLU A 566 4.19 30.34 22.28
C GLU A 566 3.60 30.66 23.65
N SER A 567 2.29 30.93 23.72
CA SER A 567 1.63 31.35 24.95
C SER A 567 0.30 30.64 25.16
N VAL A 568 -0.11 30.57 26.42
CA VAL A 568 -1.44 30.10 26.83
C VAL A 568 -2.13 31.24 27.60
N GLU A 569 -3.41 31.48 27.32
CA GLU A 569 -4.16 32.51 28.03
C GLU A 569 -4.53 32.07 29.47
N SER A 570 -4.10 32.92 30.40
CA SER A 570 -4.63 33.18 31.75
C SER A 570 -4.48 32.13 32.86
N GLY A 571 -3.86 32.58 33.96
CA GLY A 571 -4.26 32.25 35.34
C GLY A 571 -4.49 33.53 36.16
N GLU A 572 -5.06 33.41 37.37
CA GLU A 572 -5.22 34.50 38.36
C GLU A 572 -3.88 34.90 38.99
N SER A 573 -2.86 34.03 38.88
CA SER A 573 -1.49 34.25 39.33
C SER A 573 -0.44 33.84 38.28
N GLN A 574 0.80 34.25 38.54
CA GLN A 574 1.96 33.89 37.73
C GLN A 574 2.21 32.37 37.73
N GLU A 575 2.07 31.72 38.89
CA GLU A 575 2.27 30.29 39.08
C GLU A 575 1.21 29.47 38.33
N GLU A 576 -0.04 29.93 38.34
CA GLU A 576 -1.12 29.25 37.65
C GLU A 576 -0.93 29.32 36.12
N ALA A 577 -0.51 30.47 35.59
CA ALA A 577 -0.21 30.64 34.17
C ALA A 577 0.93 29.71 33.72
N ILE A 578 2.01 29.62 34.51
CA ILE A 578 3.11 28.69 34.26
C ILE A 578 2.60 27.25 34.27
N ARG A 579 1.79 26.87 35.27
CA ARG A 579 1.24 25.51 35.37
C ARG A 579 0.38 25.14 34.16
N LYS A 580 -0.51 26.04 33.70
CA LYS A 580 -1.33 25.80 32.51
C LYS A 580 -0.48 25.63 31.25
N LEU A 581 0.55 26.45 31.07
CA LEU A 581 1.50 26.32 29.97
C LEU A 581 2.28 24.99 30.05
N GLN A 582 2.72 24.58 31.23
CA GLN A 582 3.39 23.29 31.43
C GLN A 582 2.48 22.12 31.06
N ASN A 583 1.19 22.19 31.37
CA ASN A 583 0.22 21.15 31.03
C ASN A 583 -0.06 21.03 29.52
N SER A 584 0.13 22.09 28.73
CA SER A 584 -0.04 22.03 27.27
C SER A 584 1.18 21.48 26.53
N ILE A 585 2.34 21.38 27.17
CA ILE A 585 3.58 20.92 26.54
C ILE A 585 3.65 19.39 26.56
N LEU A 586 3.69 18.79 25.37
CA LEU A 586 3.96 17.36 25.20
C LEU A 586 5.47 17.12 25.19
N LEU A 587 5.99 16.48 26.24
CA LEU A 587 7.40 16.15 26.34
C LEU A 587 7.76 14.87 25.56
N ASN A 588 8.91 14.92 24.88
CA ASN A 588 9.56 13.74 24.36
C ASN A 588 10.30 13.00 25.48
N SER A 589 10.17 11.66 25.50
CA SER A 589 10.83 10.81 26.50
C SER A 589 11.42 9.54 25.90
N LYS A 590 12.51 9.05 26.49
CA LYS A 590 13.18 7.79 26.14
C LYS A 590 13.40 6.97 27.41
N MET A 591 13.35 5.66 27.27
CA MET A 591 13.82 4.75 28.31
C MET A 591 15.33 4.57 28.15
N VAL A 592 16.09 4.73 29.21
CA VAL A 592 17.56 4.66 29.22
C VAL A 592 18.00 3.64 30.25
N HIS A 593 18.98 2.81 29.92
CA HIS A 593 19.51 1.83 30.86
C HIS A 593 20.15 2.53 32.07
N LYS A 594 19.89 2.02 33.28
CA LYS A 594 20.37 2.60 34.55
C LYS A 594 21.89 2.70 34.59
N ASP A 595 22.60 1.73 34.03
CA ASP A 595 24.07 1.79 33.94
C ASP A 595 24.54 2.95 33.06
N GLU A 596 23.89 3.19 31.91
CA GLU A 596 24.19 4.38 31.10
C GLU A 596 23.89 5.66 31.89
N TYR A 597 22.69 5.73 32.48
CA TYR A 597 22.21 6.85 33.27
C TYR A 597 23.16 7.21 34.44
N ASN A 598 23.73 6.19 35.09
CA ASN A 598 24.63 6.33 36.23
C ASN A 598 26.03 6.84 35.84
N THR A 599 26.45 6.68 34.59
CA THR A 599 27.74 7.24 34.09
C THR A 599 27.67 8.73 33.79
N TRP A 600 26.48 9.34 33.78
CA TRP A 600 26.34 10.72 33.36
C TRP A 600 26.70 11.71 34.48
N ASN A 601 27.55 12.67 34.15
CA ASN A 601 27.78 13.82 35.01
C ASN A 601 26.61 14.81 34.89
N TRP A 602 25.72 14.79 35.87
CA TRP A 602 24.52 15.63 35.90
C TRP A 602 24.79 17.15 36.05
N ASN A 603 26.01 17.54 36.41
CA ASN A 603 26.42 18.94 36.43
C ASN A 603 26.78 19.47 35.04
N LEU A 604 26.92 18.59 34.04
CA LEU A 604 27.17 18.94 32.65
C LEU A 604 25.94 18.63 31.80
N LYS A 605 25.55 19.58 30.94
CA LYS A 605 24.44 19.37 30.00
C LYS A 605 24.83 18.29 28.99
N LYS A 606 24.02 17.24 28.91
CA LYS A 606 24.18 16.15 27.95
C LYS A 606 23.04 16.17 26.95
N SER A 607 23.37 16.06 25.66
CA SER A 607 22.38 16.06 24.58
C SER A 607 21.47 14.82 24.65
N TYR A 608 20.17 15.00 24.47
CA TYR A 608 19.17 13.93 24.39
C TYR A 608 19.41 12.97 23.22
N ASP A 609 20.06 13.47 22.17
CA ASP A 609 20.38 12.67 20.98
C ASP A 609 21.64 11.82 21.18
N SER A 610 22.41 12.05 22.25
CA SER A 610 23.61 11.26 22.60
C SER A 610 23.31 9.96 23.36
N ILE A 611 22.05 9.71 23.73
CA ILE A 611 21.63 8.49 24.42
C ILE A 611 21.91 7.27 23.54
N ILE A 612 22.58 6.26 24.09
CA ILE A 612 22.98 5.04 23.37
C ILE A 612 21.88 3.98 23.49
N SER A 613 21.26 3.83 24.66
CA SER A 613 20.12 2.95 24.91
C SER A 613 18.80 3.54 24.41
N ASP A 614 18.67 3.77 23.09
CA ASP A 614 17.54 4.53 22.53
C ASP A 614 16.52 3.72 21.70
N GLY A 615 16.66 2.40 21.58
CA GLY A 615 15.73 1.57 20.83
C GLY A 615 16.20 0.13 20.68
N ARG A 616 15.35 -0.78 20.20
CA ARG A 616 15.72 -2.20 20.06
C ARG A 616 16.45 -2.46 18.73
N TYR A 617 17.66 -2.99 18.80
CA TYR A 617 18.53 -3.26 17.66
C TYR A 617 18.98 -4.73 17.65
N ILE A 618 19.36 -5.21 16.45
CA ILE A 618 20.10 -6.45 16.26
C ILE A 618 21.54 -6.07 15.99
N VAL A 619 22.47 -6.62 16.78
CA VAL A 619 23.91 -6.46 16.57
C VAL A 619 24.54 -7.81 16.29
N TYR A 620 25.59 -7.81 15.47
CA TYR A 620 26.33 -9.01 15.08
C TYR A 620 27.68 -8.98 15.76
N LYS A 621 28.00 -9.99 16.56
CA LYS A 621 29.24 -10.07 17.32
C LYS A 621 30.20 -11.12 16.77
N VAL A 622 31.47 -10.74 16.70
CA VAL A 622 32.60 -11.60 16.31
C VAL A 622 33.50 -11.76 17.50
N PHE A 623 33.84 -13.01 17.84
CA PHE A 623 34.73 -13.30 18.96
C PHE A 623 36.19 -13.09 18.56
N LEU A 624 36.90 -12.26 19.30
CA LEU A 624 38.34 -12.07 19.17
C LEU A 624 39.07 -13.03 20.13
N LYS A 625 39.73 -14.04 19.56
CA LYS A 625 40.51 -15.01 20.35
C LYS A 625 41.65 -14.34 21.15
N ASN A 626 42.22 -13.25 20.65
CA ASN A 626 43.39 -12.60 21.25
C ASN A 626 43.06 -11.74 22.49
N SER A 627 41.85 -11.19 22.56
CA SER A 627 41.41 -10.34 23.68
C SER A 627 40.32 -10.98 24.54
N ASN A 628 39.89 -12.20 24.21
CA ASN A 628 38.75 -12.89 24.83
C ASN A 628 37.47 -12.02 24.86
N ASP A 629 37.32 -11.13 23.88
CA ASP A 629 36.25 -10.14 23.81
C ASP A 629 35.47 -10.24 22.49
N TYR A 630 34.29 -9.64 22.44
CA TYR A 630 33.46 -9.55 21.25
C TYR A 630 33.57 -8.16 20.60
N ILE A 631 33.76 -8.10 19.28
CA ILE A 631 33.51 -6.89 18.48
C ILE A 631 32.10 -6.96 17.91
N TYR A 632 31.35 -5.86 18.04
CA TYR A 632 29.99 -5.74 17.55
C TYR A 632 29.93 -4.97 16.23
N PHE A 633 29.03 -5.39 15.35
CA PHE A 633 28.80 -4.83 14.03
C PHE A 633 27.32 -4.55 13.80
N PRO A 634 26.98 -3.51 13.03
CA PRO A 634 25.60 -3.11 12.79
C PRO A 634 24.93 -3.99 11.72
N SER A 635 25.72 -4.77 10.96
CA SER A 635 25.23 -5.67 9.92
C SER A 635 26.09 -6.92 9.82
N GLN A 636 25.45 -8.02 9.39
CA GLN A 636 26.08 -9.31 9.15
C GLN A 636 27.21 -9.22 8.10
N GLU A 637 27.02 -8.40 7.07
CA GLU A 637 28.02 -8.20 6.02
C GLU A 637 29.32 -7.57 6.56
N ARG A 638 29.20 -6.57 7.45
CA ARG A 638 30.37 -5.94 8.08
C ARG A 638 31.08 -6.91 9.01
N ALA A 639 30.34 -7.72 9.76
CA ALA A 639 30.91 -8.79 10.59
C ALA A 639 31.65 -9.84 9.73
N LEU A 640 31.08 -10.26 8.60
CA LEU A 640 31.71 -11.20 7.65
C LEU A 640 33.02 -10.64 7.07
N LYS A 641 33.01 -9.38 6.64
CA LYS A 641 34.21 -8.70 6.14
C LYS A 641 35.31 -8.68 7.22
N ALA A 642 34.97 -8.34 8.46
CA ALA A 642 35.94 -8.32 9.56
C ALA A 642 36.54 -9.70 9.86
N VAL A 643 35.72 -10.76 9.89
CA VAL A 643 36.20 -12.14 10.08
C VAL A 643 37.16 -12.54 8.96
N LEU A 644 36.80 -12.29 7.70
CA LEU A 644 37.63 -12.62 6.55
C LEU A 644 38.95 -11.84 6.55
N SER A 645 38.91 -10.54 6.78
CA SER A 645 40.12 -9.70 6.86
C SER A 645 41.06 -10.16 7.97
N ASN A 646 40.54 -10.45 9.17
CA ASN A 646 41.35 -10.96 10.28
C ASN A 646 41.97 -12.33 9.95
N SER A 647 41.22 -13.19 9.25
CA SER A 647 41.68 -14.53 8.84
C SER A 647 42.78 -14.49 7.78
N ILE A 648 42.73 -13.51 6.87
CA ILE A 648 43.78 -13.23 5.89
C ILE A 648 45.04 -12.74 6.61
N SER A 649 44.91 -11.75 7.50
CA SER A 649 46.04 -11.20 8.26
C SER A 649 46.74 -12.23 9.15
N ASN A 650 45.99 -13.18 9.73
CA ASN A 650 46.54 -14.24 10.57
C ASN A 650 46.94 -15.51 9.79
N GLY A 651 46.95 -15.47 8.44
CA GLY A 651 47.35 -16.60 7.59
C GLY A 651 46.45 -17.85 7.68
N SER A 652 45.27 -17.71 8.29
CA SER A 652 44.30 -18.81 8.51
C SER A 652 43.42 -19.06 7.28
N LEU A 653 43.38 -18.11 6.36
CA LEU A 653 42.73 -18.18 5.06
C LEU A 653 43.80 -18.08 3.97
N ASN A 654 43.95 -19.14 3.18
CA ASN A 654 44.93 -19.20 2.08
C ASN A 654 44.24 -19.65 0.80
N GLU A 655 44.53 -18.97 -0.30
CA GLU A 655 44.09 -19.37 -1.64
C GLU A 655 45.18 -20.21 -2.32
N PHE A 656 44.81 -21.38 -2.81
CA PHE A 656 45.71 -22.32 -3.45
C PHE A 656 45.20 -22.72 -4.84
N SER A 657 46.11 -23.13 -5.71
CA SER A 657 45.80 -23.68 -7.02
C SER A 657 46.45 -25.06 -7.15
N THR A 658 45.67 -26.08 -7.55
CA THR A 658 46.20 -27.44 -7.77
C THR A 658 45.88 -27.94 -9.17
N LYS A 659 46.78 -28.78 -9.71
CA LYS A 659 46.67 -29.36 -11.05
C LYS A 659 45.73 -30.56 -11.03
N LYS A 660 44.80 -30.61 -12.00
CA LYS A 660 43.78 -31.65 -12.16
C LYS A 660 44.12 -32.56 -13.33
N TYR A 661 44.00 -33.87 -13.14
CA TYR A 661 44.34 -34.90 -14.12
C TYR A 661 43.23 -35.93 -14.29
N MET A 662 43.23 -36.63 -15.43
CA MET A 662 42.36 -37.75 -15.75
C MET A 662 43.16 -38.97 -16.19
N TYR A 663 42.73 -40.15 -15.80
CA TYR A 663 43.30 -41.42 -16.24
C TYR A 663 42.19 -42.43 -16.49
N THR A 664 42.32 -43.25 -17.54
CA THR A 664 41.37 -44.31 -17.86
C THR A 664 42.04 -45.66 -17.69
N TYR A 665 41.48 -46.50 -16.80
CA TYR A 665 41.90 -47.87 -16.60
C TYR A 665 41.01 -48.83 -17.39
N ILE A 666 41.60 -49.85 -18.01
CA ILE A 666 40.86 -50.89 -18.73
C ILE A 666 41.15 -52.24 -18.07
N ASP A 667 40.10 -52.91 -17.58
CA ASP A 667 40.23 -54.27 -17.05
C ASP A 667 40.30 -55.27 -18.21
N SER A 668 41.41 -56.00 -18.31
CA SER A 668 41.65 -56.93 -19.42
C SER A 668 40.76 -58.18 -19.41
N ILE A 669 40.17 -58.52 -18.26
CA ILE A 669 39.31 -59.72 -18.12
C ILE A 669 37.88 -59.40 -18.56
N ASN A 670 37.34 -58.27 -18.10
CA ASN A 670 35.94 -57.90 -18.33
C ASN A 670 35.75 -56.82 -19.43
N LYS A 671 36.85 -56.27 -19.97
CA LYS A 671 36.89 -55.20 -20.98
C LYS A 671 36.15 -53.90 -20.59
N PHE A 672 35.96 -53.65 -19.30
CA PHE A 672 35.35 -52.40 -18.83
C PHE A 672 36.39 -51.28 -18.70
N GLU A 673 36.01 -50.08 -19.14
CA GLU A 673 36.82 -48.87 -19.02
C GLU A 673 36.34 -47.98 -17.87
N TYR A 674 37.28 -47.48 -17.07
CA TYR A 674 37.00 -46.61 -15.93
C TYR A 674 37.84 -45.33 -16.03
N SER A 675 37.20 -44.21 -16.36
CA SER A 675 37.83 -42.89 -16.30
C SER A 675 37.73 -42.30 -14.89
N LEU A 676 38.85 -41.79 -14.39
CA LEU A 676 39.01 -41.25 -13.05
C LEU A 676 39.66 -39.88 -13.12
N ILE A 677 39.14 -38.93 -12.33
CA ILE A 677 39.72 -37.60 -12.17
C ILE A 677 40.38 -37.51 -10.79
N PHE A 678 41.61 -37.02 -10.74
CA PHE A 678 42.41 -36.87 -9.52
C PHE A 678 43.32 -35.63 -9.61
N TYR A 679 43.96 -35.27 -8.49
CA TYR A 679 44.82 -34.07 -8.39
C TYR A 679 46.29 -34.47 -8.18
N ASP A 680 47.23 -33.57 -8.47
CA ASP A 680 48.68 -33.88 -8.53
C ASP A 680 49.26 -34.53 -7.26
N ASN A 681 48.60 -34.38 -6.11
CA ASN A 681 49.02 -34.93 -4.82
C ASN A 681 48.31 -36.23 -4.42
N ASP A 682 47.50 -36.84 -5.31
CA ASP A 682 46.56 -37.89 -4.93
C ASP A 682 46.42 -39.04 -5.96
N ILE A 683 47.55 -39.49 -6.51
CA ILE A 683 47.60 -40.69 -7.36
C ILE A 683 47.11 -41.93 -6.58
N GLN A 684 47.35 -41.98 -5.27
CA GLN A 684 46.94 -43.10 -4.44
C GLN A 684 45.41 -43.25 -4.35
N SER A 685 44.64 -42.16 -4.30
CA SER A 685 43.17 -42.19 -4.36
C SER A 685 42.67 -42.74 -5.70
N ALA A 686 43.35 -42.42 -6.81
CA ALA A 686 43.02 -43.01 -8.12
C ALA A 686 43.25 -44.53 -8.11
N ILE A 687 44.38 -45.01 -7.56
CA ILE A 687 44.68 -46.44 -7.42
C ILE A 687 43.64 -47.14 -6.55
N ASN A 688 43.31 -46.58 -5.39
CA ASN A 688 42.34 -47.18 -4.47
C ASN A 688 40.96 -47.32 -5.14
N LYS A 689 40.51 -46.30 -5.89
CA LYS A 689 39.24 -46.37 -6.63
C LYS A 689 39.23 -47.45 -7.72
N ILE A 690 40.36 -47.71 -8.38
CA ILE A 690 40.49 -48.81 -9.34
C ILE A 690 40.37 -50.15 -8.63
N LEU A 691 41.06 -50.32 -7.50
CA LEU A 691 41.04 -51.56 -6.72
C LEU A 691 39.65 -51.83 -6.13
N ASP A 692 38.97 -50.81 -5.61
CA ASP A 692 37.62 -50.93 -5.06
C ASP A 692 36.60 -51.33 -6.13
N LYS A 693 36.67 -50.72 -7.32
CA LYS A 693 35.80 -51.10 -8.46
C LYS A 693 36.07 -52.51 -8.98
N ARG A 694 37.30 -52.99 -8.87
CA ARG A 694 37.69 -54.35 -9.25
C ARG A 694 37.22 -55.41 -8.23
N ASN A 695 37.00 -55.02 -6.97
CA ASN A 695 36.51 -55.91 -5.91
C ASN A 695 34.99 -56.04 -5.83
N LEU A 696 34.25 -55.19 -6.55
CA LEU A 696 32.78 -55.16 -6.53
C LEU A 696 32.11 -56.03 -7.61
N ASN A 697 32.89 -56.75 -8.44
CA ASN A 697 32.39 -57.70 -9.44
C ASN A 697 32.96 -59.11 -9.22
#